data_AF-A0AAV7JQ64-F1
#
_entry.id   AF-A0AAV7JQ64-F1
#
_cell.length_a   1.000
_cell.length_b   1.000
_cell.length_c   1.000
_cell.angle_alpha   90.00
_cell.angle_beta   90.00
_cell.angle_gamma   90.00
#
_symmetry.space_group_name_H-M   'P 1'
#
loop_
_entity.id
_entity.type
_entity.pdbx_description
1 polymer ?
#
loop_
_entity_poly.entity_id
_entity_poly.type
_entity_poly.pdbx_seq_one_letter_code
_entity_poly.pdbx_strand_id
1 'polypeptide(L)'
;MANISGFNAKTKSLIKYPNLHSAIRPVPHSIDVPVPKFTNLDFISEIDDCETRDSLIREDEDFIPCVLSRSNSPQLFNQSELNDLARDLDLPKESAELLGSRLKEKNLLLPETKFYSYRNREIEFLKYYIMEDGFVFCHDVSPIVNALGCPYVPNDWRVFIDSSQQSLKCVLLHNGNKFSSIPIGHSPLVDPLKILLPPLHIKLGLMKQFVRALDKEGNCFKYITEKFYYLSDEKRKVGIFDCPQIRQLVRDDNFSNSMICKEKCAWNAFVNVMKNFLGNTKSPNYTILVNELIESYKNLGCNMSVKVHFLHSHIDYFPENLGAVSEEQDGQPYEPLRLESLLSDVEPSFSTTRPTPEYLAGNDLDKFNLNAINLFTQFHLSLKQFLSSYERFTSDGILESIKFYQDICIKQIDSFETLKQNSFSLQEKSIRDLQQLHHRLTQEYHTWKLIQFLHSELTLDGYNAKKMETEERKEIHFVSEKRVVEHLLQYDPNVRRYNAVVQWLENLAKCELDINPLKAKCLAKNICSENTLLELKEFRNKKTPLKLHLVSEMDPDAPLRQKKQLSDLDQKDELMLSQCIWYQLRGGRIEEAQEILEKVGQPLKASIFEGGRFYHDPNYDVEPEDVTNPAPIEGNLKRDIWKFIVWKMSEETQFNVYERATYGTLSGNLQAILPACKTWDDWLWASYKVMLDVYYESEIRHTPHNRRGNAPKELPSIYWQQNLQPEIIFADIQAVKHENIRTYANSTFGLIQFHLITSQLEELIDTICSWFENGEENDSNPGTHLLRFTTHFVIYCRHIELPVNDEKCDTIICAYIRELTRLNYFEMIGTYTACLADISQQVTCYSNLLQLLPNAESQKRCLDVAKDAGLNINSIIRRTVEAIKGENIICNIQDVSNSDSLSEFDLKKIQIIDWLLYDDDQLSEALAQGLALIRLFLCRNKYLAASNVFMKLPRNILHILLDQWKRSKGNTATSADFENVIKEYLCFSAYFEARDAFDDWFTYYYQKKPHPPQSPFNNDFISDVVSEERISEFNKQMETWQEIMESYQLTAKNKIEKVLLFEGGWMLDRYDLGDVERARQKELLRRNCIPNLCFLLYSLLKDCGYYHNCLRIANLVVCEDYKLYQLFTTQELTKLICLMRESTILMSERKESDYLGYPML
;
A
#
# COMPACT_ATOMS: atom_id res chain seq x y z
N MET A 1 -28.96 -13.94 -47.81
CA MET A 1 -29.54 -12.76 -47.12
C MET A 1 -30.85 -12.39 -47.80
N ALA A 2 -31.87 -12.00 -47.05
CA ALA A 2 -33.09 -11.39 -47.59
C ALA A 2 -33.29 -10.03 -46.89
N ASN A 3 -33.51 -8.98 -47.69
CA ASN A 3 -33.62 -7.60 -47.22
C ASN A 3 -35.02 -7.36 -46.62
N ILE A 4 -35.10 -6.77 -45.41
CA ILE A 4 -36.35 -6.65 -44.62
C ILE A 4 -36.81 -5.19 -44.44
N SER A 5 -36.33 -4.25 -45.25
CA SER A 5 -36.86 -2.89 -45.28
C SER A 5 -38.22 -2.85 -46.00
N GLY A 6 -39.32 -2.60 -45.25
CA GLY A 6 -40.63 -2.26 -45.83
C GLY A 6 -41.84 -3.17 -45.46
N PHE A 7 -41.69 -4.17 -44.58
CA PHE A 7 -42.79 -5.07 -44.20
C PHE A 7 -43.41 -4.72 -42.84
N ASN A 8 -44.74 -4.88 -42.71
CA ASN A 8 -45.46 -4.67 -41.45
C ASN A 8 -46.19 -5.95 -40.99
N ALA A 9 -46.84 -5.90 -39.83
CA ALA A 9 -47.45 -7.07 -39.20
C ALA A 9 -48.47 -7.84 -40.08
N LYS A 10 -49.10 -7.17 -41.07
CA LYS A 10 -50.07 -7.79 -41.99
C LYS A 10 -49.44 -8.34 -43.28
N THR A 11 -48.21 -7.94 -43.63
CA THR A 11 -47.52 -8.37 -44.87
C THR A 11 -46.37 -9.36 -44.64
N LYS A 12 -46.13 -9.76 -43.37
CA LYS A 12 -45.06 -10.70 -42.96
C LYS A 12 -45.11 -12.07 -43.67
N SER A 13 -46.25 -12.50 -44.19
CA SER A 13 -46.44 -13.74 -44.96
C SER A 13 -45.82 -13.72 -46.37
N LEU A 14 -45.43 -12.55 -46.89
CA LEU A 14 -44.87 -12.39 -48.23
C LEU A 14 -43.33 -12.54 -48.28
N ILE A 15 -42.67 -12.72 -47.13
CA ILE A 15 -41.22 -12.91 -47.05
C ILE A 15 -40.87 -14.34 -47.53
N LYS A 16 -40.46 -14.46 -48.79
CA LYS A 16 -39.94 -15.70 -49.37
C LYS A 16 -38.45 -15.87 -49.06
N TYR A 17 -38.13 -16.82 -48.19
CA TYR A 17 -36.76 -17.30 -48.00
C TYR A 17 -36.39 -18.30 -49.10
N PRO A 18 -35.14 -18.32 -49.60
CA PRO A 18 -34.68 -19.37 -50.52
C PRO A 18 -34.52 -20.71 -49.78
N ASN A 19 -35.04 -21.79 -50.37
CA ASN A 19 -34.85 -23.14 -49.84
C ASN A 19 -33.40 -23.59 -50.02
N LEU A 20 -32.76 -24.01 -48.92
CA LEU A 20 -31.49 -24.75 -48.91
C LEU A 20 -31.77 -26.24 -48.67
N HIS A 21 -30.82 -27.08 -49.09
CA HIS A 21 -31.06 -28.50 -49.42
C HIS A 21 -31.35 -29.46 -48.25
N SER A 22 -31.57 -28.95 -47.03
CA SER A 22 -31.73 -29.73 -45.80
C SER A 22 -33.13 -29.74 -45.19
N ALA A 23 -34.16 -29.16 -45.85
CA ALA A 23 -35.57 -29.32 -45.46
C ALA A 23 -36.55 -29.09 -46.63
N ILE A 24 -37.59 -29.92 -46.73
CA ILE A 24 -38.75 -29.80 -47.65
C ILE A 24 -40.04 -29.81 -46.82
N ARG A 25 -41.13 -29.18 -47.31
CA ARG A 25 -42.48 -29.25 -46.70
C ARG A 25 -43.42 -30.19 -47.51
N PRO A 26 -44.43 -30.84 -46.88
CA PRO A 26 -45.22 -31.91 -47.52
C PRO A 26 -46.31 -31.44 -48.50
N VAL A 27 -46.84 -32.39 -49.29
CA VAL A 27 -47.90 -32.22 -50.31
C VAL A 27 -49.15 -33.05 -49.94
N PRO A 28 -50.40 -32.63 -50.26
CA PRO A 28 -51.62 -33.32 -49.83
C PRO A 28 -51.98 -34.58 -50.65
N HIS A 29 -52.82 -35.43 -50.04
CA HIS A 29 -53.30 -36.73 -50.55
C HIS A 29 -54.29 -36.62 -51.74
N SER A 30 -54.33 -37.66 -52.60
CA SER A 30 -55.11 -37.72 -53.86
C SER A 30 -55.67 -39.13 -54.13
N ILE A 31 -56.29 -39.37 -55.30
CA ILE A 31 -56.76 -40.70 -55.71
C ILE A 31 -55.64 -41.74 -55.78
N ASP A 32 -54.42 -41.32 -56.14
CA ASP A 32 -53.23 -42.18 -56.17
C ASP A 32 -52.55 -42.30 -54.78
N VAL A 33 -53.06 -41.59 -53.77
CA VAL A 33 -52.60 -41.64 -52.36
C VAL A 33 -53.79 -41.57 -51.38
N PRO A 34 -54.61 -42.63 -51.25
CA PRO A 34 -55.78 -42.66 -50.35
C PRO A 34 -55.43 -42.84 -48.86
N VAL A 35 -56.41 -42.63 -47.97
CA VAL A 35 -56.26 -42.58 -46.50
C VAL A 35 -56.49 -43.97 -45.83
N PRO A 36 -55.56 -44.52 -45.00
CA PRO A 36 -55.69 -45.85 -44.37
C PRO A 36 -56.29 -45.89 -42.94
N LYS A 37 -56.69 -47.09 -42.44
CA LYS A 37 -57.07 -47.44 -41.03
C LYS A 37 -56.98 -48.96 -40.73
N PHE A 38 -56.29 -49.44 -39.66
CA PHE A 38 -56.51 -50.77 -38.98
C PHE A 38 -55.75 -50.97 -37.62
N THR A 39 -55.71 -52.19 -37.04
CA THR A 39 -55.50 -52.52 -35.59
C THR A 39 -54.34 -53.49 -35.18
N ASN A 40 -53.79 -53.33 -33.94
CA ASN A 40 -53.21 -54.32 -32.98
C ASN A 40 -51.66 -54.51 -32.78
N LEU A 41 -51.24 -54.58 -31.49
CA LEU A 41 -50.02 -55.09 -30.77
C LEU A 41 -48.52 -54.96 -31.23
N ASP A 42 -47.68 -54.71 -30.20
CA ASP A 42 -46.22 -54.96 -30.01
C ASP A 42 -45.14 -54.22 -30.83
N PHE A 43 -43.91 -54.23 -30.29
CA PHE A 43 -42.72 -53.45 -30.67
C PHE A 43 -42.52 -53.20 -32.20
N ILE A 44 -42.23 -51.93 -32.54
CA ILE A 44 -41.86 -51.39 -33.88
C ILE A 44 -43.08 -51.29 -34.83
N SER A 45 -43.52 -50.13 -35.35
CA SER A 45 -43.08 -48.73 -35.24
C SER A 45 -44.09 -47.78 -35.92
N GLU A 46 -44.08 -46.48 -35.54
CA GLU A 46 -44.68 -45.32 -36.24
C GLU A 46 -46.23 -45.09 -36.22
N ILE A 47 -46.59 -44.01 -35.50
CA ILE A 47 -47.67 -43.01 -35.72
C ILE A 47 -49.14 -43.31 -35.28
N ASP A 48 -49.49 -42.59 -34.20
CA ASP A 48 -50.75 -41.92 -33.79
C ASP A 48 -52.08 -42.63 -33.40
N ASP A 49 -52.70 -41.93 -32.45
CA ASP A 49 -54.07 -41.92 -31.92
C ASP A 49 -54.54 -42.96 -30.88
N CYS A 50 -55.44 -42.43 -30.04
CA CYS A 50 -55.81 -42.92 -28.71
C CYS A 50 -57.02 -43.88 -28.74
N GLU A 51 -56.92 -45.04 -28.06
CA GLU A 51 -58.03 -45.51 -27.23
C GLU A 51 -57.63 -46.49 -26.10
N THR A 52 -58.37 -46.38 -25.00
CA THR A 52 -58.25 -47.08 -23.72
C THR A 52 -58.68 -48.57 -23.74
N ARG A 53 -57.97 -49.45 -23.00
CA ARG A 53 -58.46 -50.12 -21.75
C ARG A 53 -57.65 -51.36 -21.32
N ASP A 54 -57.49 -51.48 -20.00
CA ASP A 54 -57.71 -52.68 -19.15
C ASP A 54 -57.96 -54.03 -19.86
N SER A 55 -57.39 -55.16 -19.45
CA SER A 55 -56.73 -55.50 -18.17
C SER A 55 -56.16 -56.93 -18.23
N LEU A 56 -55.11 -57.24 -17.45
CA LEU A 56 -55.04 -58.48 -16.66
C LEU A 56 -53.91 -58.40 -15.61
N ILE A 57 -54.35 -58.07 -14.40
CA ILE A 57 -53.78 -58.29 -13.07
C ILE A 57 -52.52 -59.19 -13.00
N ARG A 58 -51.46 -58.65 -12.38
CA ARG A 58 -50.72 -59.37 -11.33
C ARG A 58 -50.49 -58.44 -10.12
N GLU A 59 -51.28 -58.71 -9.08
CA GLU A 59 -50.94 -58.59 -7.65
C GLU A 59 -49.49 -59.09 -7.40
N ASP A 60 -48.72 -58.64 -6.40
CA ASP A 60 -48.79 -57.51 -5.43
C ASP A 60 -47.33 -57.32 -4.87
N GLU A 61 -46.95 -56.56 -3.83
CA GLU A 61 -47.63 -55.84 -2.72
C GLU A 61 -47.13 -54.36 -2.63
N ASP A 62 -47.04 -53.79 -1.42
CA ASP A 62 -46.24 -52.61 -1.02
C ASP A 62 -46.51 -51.22 -1.65
N PHE A 63 -47.63 -50.99 -2.33
CA PHE A 63 -48.13 -49.61 -2.54
C PHE A 63 -49.63 -49.44 -2.26
N ILE A 64 -49.95 -48.84 -1.11
CA ILE A 64 -51.32 -48.49 -0.69
C ILE A 64 -51.61 -47.02 -1.04
N PRO A 65 -52.54 -46.71 -1.96
CA PRO A 65 -52.99 -45.33 -2.20
C PRO A 65 -54.13 -44.97 -1.25
N CYS A 66 -53.95 -43.98 -0.37
CA CYS A 66 -55.03 -43.45 0.45
C CYS A 66 -56.05 -42.66 -0.40
N VAL A 67 -57.25 -43.21 -0.55
CA VAL A 67 -58.39 -42.59 -1.23
C VAL A 67 -59.11 -41.61 -0.31
N LEU A 68 -59.20 -40.33 -0.68
CA LEU A 68 -60.23 -39.41 -0.17
C LEU A 68 -60.86 -38.56 -1.29
N SER A 69 -62.10 -38.93 -1.62
CA SER A 69 -63.18 -38.10 -2.19
C SER A 69 -62.86 -37.06 -3.28
N ARG A 70 -63.23 -37.37 -4.53
CA ARG A 70 -63.55 -36.36 -5.55
C ARG A 70 -64.84 -35.63 -5.18
N SER A 71 -64.77 -34.32 -4.93
CA SER A 71 -65.91 -33.40 -4.98
C SER A 71 -65.95 -32.71 -6.35
N ASN A 72 -67.14 -32.54 -6.95
CA ASN A 72 -67.31 -31.83 -8.25
C ASN A 72 -67.23 -30.29 -8.12
N SER A 73 -66.29 -29.81 -7.32
CA SER A 73 -65.92 -28.41 -7.14
C SER A 73 -64.41 -28.29 -7.40
N PRO A 74 -63.90 -27.16 -7.95
CA PRO A 74 -62.47 -26.99 -8.14
C PRO A 74 -61.74 -27.21 -6.80
N GLN A 75 -60.84 -28.19 -6.75
CA GLN A 75 -60.00 -28.40 -5.58
C GLN A 75 -59.02 -27.23 -5.48
N LEU A 76 -59.20 -26.45 -4.42
CA LEU A 76 -58.39 -25.29 -4.11
C LEU A 76 -57.18 -25.75 -3.31
N PHE A 77 -55.98 -25.34 -3.71
CA PHE A 77 -54.75 -25.69 -3.00
C PHE A 77 -54.83 -25.21 -1.55
N ASN A 78 -54.65 -26.15 -0.61
CA ASN A 78 -54.40 -25.82 0.78
C ASN A 78 -52.92 -25.42 0.98
N GLN A 79 -52.58 -24.98 2.20
CA GLN A 79 -51.24 -24.47 2.49
C GLN A 79 -50.13 -25.51 2.27
N SER A 80 -50.35 -26.77 2.65
CA SER A 80 -49.38 -27.86 2.46
C SER A 80 -49.18 -28.17 0.98
N GLU A 81 -50.26 -28.33 0.21
CA GLU A 81 -50.19 -28.66 -1.22
C GLU A 81 -49.51 -27.54 -2.02
N LEU A 82 -49.72 -26.27 -1.66
CA LEU A 82 -49.04 -25.14 -2.30
C LEU A 82 -47.54 -25.11 -1.98
N ASN A 83 -47.18 -25.44 -0.74
CA ASN A 83 -45.78 -25.53 -0.31
C ASN A 83 -45.06 -26.72 -0.97
N ASP A 84 -45.74 -27.86 -1.08
CA ASP A 84 -45.21 -29.07 -1.72
C ASP A 84 -45.08 -28.85 -3.23
N LEU A 85 -46.04 -28.20 -3.88
CA LEU A 85 -45.91 -27.80 -5.29
C LEU A 85 -44.74 -26.85 -5.53
N ALA A 86 -44.52 -25.86 -4.65
CA ALA A 86 -43.36 -24.96 -4.77
C ALA A 86 -42.01 -25.67 -4.55
N ARG A 87 -42.00 -26.70 -3.69
CA ARG A 87 -40.84 -27.54 -3.36
C ARG A 87 -40.52 -28.54 -4.48
N ASP A 88 -41.53 -29.23 -5.01
CA ASP A 88 -41.38 -30.27 -6.02
C ASP A 88 -41.09 -29.67 -7.42
N LEU A 89 -41.45 -28.39 -7.65
CA LEU A 89 -41.05 -27.59 -8.80
C LEU A 89 -39.75 -26.77 -8.58
N ASP A 90 -39.13 -26.89 -7.39
CA ASP A 90 -37.89 -26.21 -6.96
C ASP A 90 -37.85 -24.70 -7.26
N LEU A 91 -38.95 -24.00 -6.95
CA LEU A 91 -39.14 -22.59 -7.33
C LEU A 91 -38.44 -21.62 -6.37
N PRO A 92 -37.66 -20.65 -6.87
CA PRO A 92 -37.08 -19.60 -6.03
C PRO A 92 -38.19 -18.66 -5.49
N LYS A 93 -37.94 -18.03 -4.33
CA LYS A 93 -38.93 -17.26 -3.56
C LYS A 93 -39.81 -16.34 -4.40
N GLU A 94 -39.23 -15.50 -5.25
CA GLU A 94 -39.96 -14.53 -6.09
C GLU A 94 -40.87 -15.22 -7.13
N SER A 95 -40.42 -16.34 -7.71
CA SER A 95 -41.20 -17.15 -8.65
C SER A 95 -42.30 -17.94 -7.94
N ALA A 96 -42.06 -18.41 -6.72
CA ALA A 96 -43.07 -19.02 -5.87
C ALA A 96 -44.14 -18.00 -5.46
N GLU A 97 -43.73 -16.78 -5.04
CA GLU A 97 -44.62 -15.65 -4.75
C GLU A 97 -45.46 -15.25 -5.96
N LEU A 98 -44.86 -15.19 -7.15
CA LEU A 98 -45.57 -14.95 -8.40
C LEU A 98 -46.58 -16.08 -8.71
N LEU A 99 -46.18 -17.35 -8.59
CA LEU A 99 -47.06 -18.51 -8.79
C LEU A 99 -48.25 -18.46 -7.83
N GLY A 100 -47.99 -18.25 -6.53
CA GLY A 100 -49.02 -18.11 -5.50
C GLY A 100 -49.96 -16.93 -5.76
N SER A 101 -49.42 -15.79 -6.20
CA SER A 101 -50.22 -14.63 -6.60
C SER A 101 -51.12 -14.95 -7.79
N ARG A 102 -50.64 -15.66 -8.81
CA ARG A 102 -51.46 -16.05 -9.97
C ARG A 102 -52.50 -17.11 -9.62
N LEU A 103 -52.18 -18.07 -8.75
CA LEU A 103 -53.15 -19.05 -8.24
C LEU A 103 -54.23 -18.37 -7.40
N LYS A 104 -53.87 -17.37 -6.60
CA LYS A 104 -54.83 -16.54 -5.84
C LYS A 104 -55.72 -15.71 -6.76
N GLU A 105 -55.14 -15.04 -7.76
CA GLU A 105 -55.87 -14.26 -8.77
C GLU A 105 -56.86 -15.11 -9.58
N LYS A 106 -56.57 -16.41 -9.77
CA LYS A 106 -57.48 -17.38 -10.41
C LYS A 106 -58.47 -18.03 -9.46
N ASN A 107 -58.52 -17.62 -8.18
CA ASN A 107 -59.33 -18.24 -7.12
C ASN A 107 -59.09 -19.76 -7.00
N LEU A 108 -57.83 -20.19 -7.10
CA LEU A 108 -57.40 -21.61 -6.98
C LEU A 108 -56.75 -21.94 -5.61
N LEU A 109 -56.78 -21.01 -4.66
CA LEU A 109 -56.32 -21.20 -3.28
C LEU A 109 -57.50 -21.13 -2.30
N LEU A 110 -57.44 -21.86 -1.19
CA LEU A 110 -58.44 -21.72 -0.11
C LEU A 110 -58.39 -20.30 0.52
N PRO A 111 -59.50 -19.77 1.05
CA PRO A 111 -59.57 -18.38 1.54
C PRO A 111 -58.58 -18.02 2.66
N GLU A 112 -58.14 -19.01 3.44
CA GLU A 112 -57.19 -18.83 4.54
C GLU A 112 -55.74 -19.20 4.18
N THR A 113 -55.47 -19.66 2.95
CA THR A 113 -54.11 -19.95 2.47
C THR A 113 -53.29 -18.65 2.35
N LYS A 114 -52.21 -18.54 3.12
CA LYS A 114 -51.36 -17.33 3.21
C LYS A 114 -50.05 -17.57 2.49
N PHE A 115 -49.60 -16.60 1.70
CA PHE A 115 -48.36 -16.74 0.94
C PHE A 115 -47.11 -16.39 1.77
N TYR A 116 -46.84 -17.17 2.80
CA TYR A 116 -45.55 -17.18 3.51
C TYR A 116 -45.40 -18.42 4.39
N SER A 117 -44.56 -19.37 3.96
CA SER A 117 -43.90 -20.27 4.91
C SER A 117 -42.54 -20.75 4.39
N TYR A 118 -41.57 -19.83 4.35
CA TYR A 118 -40.29 -20.20 4.94
C TYR A 118 -40.51 -20.33 6.46
N ARG A 119 -39.73 -21.17 7.14
CA ARG A 119 -39.92 -21.42 8.57
C ARG A 119 -39.64 -20.13 9.33
N ASN A 120 -40.66 -19.41 9.82
CA ASN A 120 -40.51 -18.21 10.63
C ASN A 120 -40.00 -18.49 12.08
N ARG A 121 -39.27 -19.58 12.32
CA ARG A 121 -38.86 -19.97 13.68
C ARG A 121 -37.85 -18.99 14.27
N GLU A 122 -36.99 -18.42 13.43
CA GLU A 122 -36.04 -17.38 13.80
C GLU A 122 -36.72 -16.12 14.34
N ILE A 123 -37.96 -15.79 13.96
CA ILE A 123 -38.64 -14.56 14.43
C ILE A 123 -38.77 -14.55 15.97
N GLU A 124 -39.00 -15.71 16.59
CA GLU A 124 -39.06 -15.83 18.06
C GLU A 124 -37.69 -15.65 18.74
N PHE A 125 -36.60 -15.83 17.99
CA PHE A 125 -35.21 -15.71 18.45
C PHE A 125 -34.53 -14.40 18.02
N LEU A 126 -35.00 -13.71 16.98
CA LEU A 126 -34.46 -12.43 16.49
C LEU A 126 -34.34 -11.39 17.61
N LYS A 127 -35.27 -11.40 18.56
CA LYS A 127 -35.28 -10.54 19.75
C LYS A 127 -34.06 -10.72 20.68
N TYR A 128 -33.24 -11.75 20.47
CA TYR A 128 -31.99 -11.99 21.21
C TYR A 128 -30.73 -11.56 20.45
N TYR A 129 -30.87 -11.03 19.23
CA TYR A 129 -29.75 -10.56 18.39
C TYR A 129 -29.83 -9.06 18.13
N ILE A 130 -28.67 -8.42 18.05
CA ILE A 130 -28.48 -7.02 17.67
C ILE A 130 -27.61 -6.99 16.41
N MET A 131 -27.79 -5.97 15.57
CA MET A 131 -26.92 -5.69 14.42
C MET A 131 -26.25 -4.33 14.60
N GLU A 132 -24.93 -4.32 14.66
CA GLU A 132 -24.08 -3.11 14.69
C GLU A 132 -23.01 -3.25 13.60
N ASP A 133 -22.80 -2.21 12.80
CA ASP A 133 -21.80 -2.13 11.72
C ASP A 133 -21.68 -3.35 10.78
N GLY A 134 -22.81 -4.05 10.54
CA GLY A 134 -22.87 -5.24 9.68
C GLY A 134 -22.49 -6.56 10.37
N PHE A 135 -22.29 -6.55 11.69
CA PHE A 135 -22.16 -7.73 12.53
C PHE A 135 -23.46 -7.99 13.29
N VAL A 136 -24.02 -9.19 13.12
CA VAL A 136 -25.22 -9.65 13.85
C VAL A 136 -24.78 -10.57 14.97
N PHE A 137 -25.04 -10.21 16.23
CA PHE A 137 -24.61 -11.00 17.39
C PHE A 137 -25.69 -11.13 18.44
N CYS A 138 -25.63 -12.22 19.22
CA CYS A 138 -26.53 -12.47 20.33
C CYS A 138 -26.10 -11.66 21.54
N HIS A 139 -26.96 -10.78 22.03
CA HIS A 139 -26.64 -9.89 23.15
C HIS A 139 -26.85 -10.54 24.53
N ASP A 140 -27.64 -11.62 24.62
CA ASP A 140 -27.75 -12.43 25.83
C ASP A 140 -27.95 -13.92 25.49
N VAL A 141 -26.98 -14.72 25.89
CA VAL A 141 -26.91 -16.16 25.64
C VAL A 141 -27.89 -16.94 26.53
N SER A 142 -28.16 -16.50 27.77
CA SER A 142 -28.95 -17.32 28.70
C SER A 142 -30.42 -17.48 28.27
N PRO A 143 -31.14 -16.40 27.86
CA PRO A 143 -32.50 -16.49 27.36
C PRO A 143 -32.64 -17.31 26.08
N ILE A 144 -31.68 -17.24 25.15
CA ILE A 144 -31.77 -18.01 23.89
C ILE A 144 -31.57 -19.51 24.12
N VAL A 145 -30.61 -19.93 24.95
CA VAL A 145 -30.40 -21.36 25.27
C VAL A 145 -31.60 -21.92 26.06
N ASN A 146 -32.12 -21.14 27.01
CA ASN A 146 -33.33 -21.52 27.76
C ASN A 146 -34.58 -21.57 26.86
N ALA A 147 -34.73 -20.65 25.89
CA ALA A 147 -35.83 -20.65 24.92
C ALA A 147 -35.73 -21.83 23.91
N LEU A 148 -34.53 -22.35 23.67
CA LEU A 148 -34.28 -23.59 22.93
C LEU A 148 -34.53 -24.85 23.79
N GLY A 149 -35.05 -24.71 25.02
CA GLY A 149 -35.44 -25.81 25.90
C GLY A 149 -34.27 -26.49 26.62
N CYS A 150 -33.08 -25.86 26.64
CA CYS A 150 -31.88 -26.40 27.27
C CYS A 150 -31.52 -25.58 28.53
N PRO A 151 -31.17 -26.20 29.67
CA PRO A 151 -30.67 -25.45 30.82
C PRO A 151 -29.28 -24.89 30.52
N TYR A 152 -29.12 -23.56 30.56
CA TYR A 152 -27.81 -22.94 30.33
C TYR A 152 -26.88 -23.05 31.54
N VAL A 153 -25.83 -23.87 31.41
CA VAL A 153 -24.73 -23.98 32.38
C VAL A 153 -23.42 -23.58 31.66
N PRO A 154 -22.83 -22.41 31.94
CA PRO A 154 -21.72 -21.88 31.13
C PRO A 154 -20.53 -22.83 30.92
N ASN A 155 -20.17 -23.62 31.93
CA ASN A 155 -19.04 -24.57 31.86
C ASN A 155 -19.28 -25.76 30.89
N ASP A 156 -20.54 -26.04 30.53
CA ASP A 156 -20.89 -27.14 29.61
C ASP A 156 -20.84 -26.70 28.14
N TRP A 157 -20.58 -25.43 27.85
CA TRP A 157 -20.51 -24.88 26.49
C TRP A 157 -19.16 -24.20 26.25
N ARG A 158 -18.72 -24.22 24.98
CA ARG A 158 -17.55 -23.47 24.51
C ARG A 158 -17.93 -22.62 23.30
N VAL A 159 -17.37 -21.41 23.22
CA VAL A 159 -17.49 -20.55 22.04
C VAL A 159 -16.51 -21.04 20.98
N PHE A 160 -16.96 -21.12 19.73
CA PHE A 160 -16.16 -21.40 18.55
C PHE A 160 -16.35 -20.28 17.54
N ILE A 161 -15.25 -19.63 17.16
CA ILE A 161 -15.23 -18.55 16.17
C ILE A 161 -14.56 -19.10 14.91
N ASP A 162 -15.33 -19.10 13.82
CA ASP A 162 -14.91 -19.46 12.47
C ASP A 162 -14.78 -18.16 11.67
N SER A 163 -13.54 -17.77 11.37
CA SER A 163 -13.25 -16.57 10.59
C SER A 163 -12.71 -16.96 9.22
N SER A 164 -13.34 -16.44 8.17
CA SER A 164 -12.96 -16.66 6.79
C SER A 164 -12.94 -15.32 6.04
N GLN A 165 -12.22 -15.24 4.93
CA GLN A 165 -12.20 -14.04 4.08
C GLN A 165 -13.60 -13.63 3.55
N GLN A 166 -14.59 -14.52 3.62
CA GLN A 166 -15.97 -14.28 3.15
C GLN A 166 -16.94 -13.95 4.30
N SER A 167 -16.71 -14.49 5.50
CA SER A 167 -17.56 -14.24 6.66
C SER A 167 -16.89 -14.60 7.99
N LEU A 168 -17.24 -13.85 9.03
CA LEU A 168 -17.06 -14.23 10.43
C LEU A 168 -18.31 -14.97 10.92
N LYS A 169 -18.15 -16.04 11.69
CA LYS A 169 -19.22 -16.79 12.36
C LYS A 169 -18.79 -17.14 13.77
N CYS A 170 -19.70 -17.01 14.72
CA CYS A 170 -19.49 -17.37 16.12
C CYS A 170 -20.63 -18.30 16.54
N VAL A 171 -20.29 -19.46 17.12
CA VAL A 171 -21.25 -20.49 17.55
C VAL A 171 -20.87 -21.04 18.92
N LEU A 172 -21.87 -21.38 19.73
CA LEU A 172 -21.70 -22.16 20.96
C LEU A 172 -21.77 -23.66 20.63
N LEU A 173 -20.80 -24.41 21.13
CA LEU A 173 -20.73 -25.87 21.04
C LEU A 173 -20.88 -26.47 22.44
N HIS A 174 -21.78 -27.42 22.63
CA HIS A 174 -21.86 -28.16 23.89
C HIS A 174 -20.68 -29.13 24.02
N ASN A 175 -20.06 -29.17 25.19
CA ASN A 175 -18.96 -30.07 25.49
C ASN A 175 -19.42 -31.54 25.40
N GLY A 176 -18.78 -32.32 24.52
CA GLY A 176 -19.22 -33.68 24.18
C GLY A 176 -20.36 -33.78 23.16
N ASN A 177 -20.69 -32.70 22.44
CA ASN A 177 -21.63 -32.68 21.30
C ASN A 177 -23.04 -33.25 21.58
N LYS A 178 -23.54 -33.16 22.82
CA LYS A 178 -24.88 -33.65 23.20
C LYS A 178 -26.03 -32.82 22.61
N PHE A 179 -25.80 -31.53 22.39
CA PHE A 179 -26.75 -30.61 21.77
C PHE A 179 -26.13 -29.97 20.51
N SER A 180 -26.99 -29.53 19.59
CA SER A 180 -26.60 -28.85 18.36
C SER A 180 -25.87 -27.53 18.63
N SER A 181 -25.05 -27.09 17.68
CA SER A 181 -24.37 -25.79 17.75
C SER A 181 -25.37 -24.63 17.65
N ILE A 182 -25.25 -23.65 18.55
CA ILE A 182 -26.14 -22.48 18.60
C ILE A 182 -25.38 -21.28 18.02
N PRO A 183 -25.82 -20.66 16.91
CA PRO A 183 -25.17 -19.46 16.39
C PRO A 183 -25.32 -18.30 17.38
N ILE A 184 -24.28 -17.51 17.57
CA ILE A 184 -24.27 -16.32 18.43
C ILE A 184 -23.59 -15.10 17.78
N GLY A 185 -23.01 -15.23 16.59
CA GLY A 185 -22.47 -14.10 15.83
C GLY A 185 -22.28 -14.40 14.34
N HIS A 186 -22.49 -13.40 13.48
CA HIS A 186 -22.22 -13.50 12.04
C HIS A 186 -21.98 -12.12 11.40
N SER A 187 -20.91 -12.00 10.60
CA SER A 187 -20.71 -10.91 9.63
C SER A 187 -20.43 -11.50 8.25
N PRO A 188 -21.14 -11.11 7.19
CA PRO A 188 -20.66 -11.25 5.83
C PRO A 188 -19.59 -10.19 5.55
N LEU A 189 -18.38 -10.61 5.18
CA LEU A 189 -17.27 -9.73 4.81
C LEU A 189 -17.18 -9.50 3.29
N VAL A 190 -17.93 -10.29 2.51
CA VAL A 190 -18.03 -10.23 1.05
C VAL A 190 -19.50 -10.30 0.64
N ASP A 191 -19.85 -9.54 -0.40
CA ASP A 191 -21.15 -9.55 -1.07
C ASP A 191 -21.59 -10.99 -1.43
N PRO A 192 -22.76 -11.47 -0.96
CA PRO A 192 -23.26 -12.82 -1.24
C PRO A 192 -23.31 -13.18 -2.74
N LEU A 193 -23.52 -12.21 -3.63
CA LEU A 193 -23.56 -12.42 -5.07
C LEU A 193 -22.17 -12.73 -5.69
N LYS A 194 -21.09 -12.60 -4.90
CA LYS A 194 -19.70 -12.88 -5.31
C LYS A 194 -19.13 -14.16 -4.67
N ILE A 195 -19.94 -14.90 -3.90
CA ILE A 195 -19.51 -16.13 -3.22
C ILE A 195 -19.59 -17.33 -4.18
N LEU A 196 -18.46 -17.67 -4.80
CA LEU A 196 -18.28 -18.95 -5.50
C LEU A 196 -17.82 -20.04 -4.51
N LEU A 197 -18.29 -21.28 -4.69
CA LEU A 197 -17.78 -22.44 -3.95
C LEU A 197 -16.29 -22.65 -4.28
N PRO A 198 -15.37 -22.58 -3.29
CA PRO A 198 -13.95 -22.75 -3.53
C PRO A 198 -13.62 -24.08 -4.24
N PRO A 199 -12.72 -24.10 -5.24
CA PRO A 199 -12.33 -25.32 -5.95
C PRO A 199 -11.95 -26.46 -5.01
N LEU A 200 -11.22 -26.18 -3.93
CA LEU A 200 -10.90 -27.10 -2.84
C LEU A 200 -12.11 -27.93 -2.38
N HIS A 201 -13.20 -27.27 -1.99
CA HIS A 201 -14.37 -27.97 -1.46
C HIS A 201 -15.03 -28.86 -2.53
N ILE A 202 -14.96 -28.47 -3.81
CA ILE A 202 -15.44 -29.29 -4.92
C ILE A 202 -14.54 -30.52 -5.11
N LYS A 203 -13.22 -30.35 -5.17
CA LYS A 203 -12.23 -31.44 -5.26
C LYS A 203 -12.43 -32.50 -4.16
N LEU A 204 -12.52 -32.06 -2.91
CA LEU A 204 -12.81 -32.93 -1.75
C LEU A 204 -14.18 -33.61 -1.87
N GLY A 205 -15.18 -32.92 -2.43
CA GLY A 205 -16.51 -33.47 -2.69
C GLY A 205 -16.51 -34.58 -3.75
N LEU A 206 -15.77 -34.37 -4.85
CA LEU A 206 -15.61 -35.35 -5.92
C LEU A 206 -14.91 -36.61 -5.43
N MET A 207 -13.76 -36.47 -4.75
CA MET A 207 -13.04 -37.59 -4.15
C MET A 207 -13.92 -38.39 -3.18
N LYS A 208 -14.71 -37.70 -2.36
CA LYS A 208 -15.66 -38.31 -1.43
C LYS A 208 -16.73 -39.14 -2.14
N GLN A 209 -17.23 -38.69 -3.29
CA GLN A 209 -18.19 -39.47 -4.08
C GLN A 209 -17.53 -40.66 -4.77
N PHE A 210 -16.36 -40.47 -5.39
CA PHE A 210 -15.59 -41.55 -6.01
C PHE A 210 -15.35 -42.70 -5.04
N VAL A 211 -14.77 -42.43 -3.86
CA VAL A 211 -14.49 -43.48 -2.87
C VAL A 211 -15.76 -44.10 -2.28
N ARG A 212 -16.87 -43.36 -2.19
CA ARG A 212 -18.16 -43.93 -1.76
C ARG A 212 -18.72 -44.94 -2.75
N ALA A 213 -18.52 -44.73 -4.05
CA ALA A 213 -18.98 -45.62 -5.11
C ALA A 213 -18.07 -46.84 -5.37
N LEU A 214 -16.82 -46.83 -4.88
CA LEU A 214 -15.93 -48.00 -4.96
C LEU A 214 -16.50 -49.20 -4.19
N ASP A 215 -16.32 -50.39 -4.78
CA ASP A 215 -16.53 -51.66 -4.10
C ASP A 215 -15.60 -51.78 -2.88
N LYS A 216 -16.17 -52.03 -1.71
CA LYS A 216 -15.44 -52.10 -0.44
C LYS A 216 -14.63 -53.38 -0.28
N GLU A 217 -14.92 -54.41 -1.09
CA GLU A 217 -14.13 -55.64 -1.17
C GLU A 217 -13.20 -55.65 -2.39
N GLY A 218 -13.30 -54.65 -3.27
CA GLY A 218 -12.50 -54.50 -4.48
C GLY A 218 -11.03 -54.15 -4.23
N ASN A 219 -10.18 -54.48 -5.21
CA ASN A 219 -8.72 -54.26 -5.13
C ASN A 219 -8.36 -52.78 -4.98
N CYS A 220 -9.09 -51.87 -5.63
CA CYS A 220 -8.90 -50.42 -5.51
C CYS A 220 -9.12 -49.93 -4.06
N PHE A 221 -10.19 -50.36 -3.39
CA PHE A 221 -10.46 -49.94 -2.01
C PHE A 221 -9.51 -50.61 -1.00
N LYS A 222 -9.09 -51.87 -1.24
CA LYS A 222 -8.03 -52.52 -0.47
C LYS A 222 -6.71 -51.74 -0.56
N TYR A 223 -6.33 -51.28 -1.75
CA TYR A 223 -5.12 -50.46 -1.95
C TYR A 223 -5.18 -49.13 -1.16
N ILE A 224 -6.33 -48.44 -1.17
CA ILE A 224 -6.55 -47.24 -0.33
C ILE A 224 -6.41 -47.57 1.17
N THR A 225 -6.93 -48.73 1.58
CA THR A 225 -6.93 -49.18 2.97
C THR A 225 -5.52 -49.48 3.47
N GLU A 226 -4.69 -50.16 2.66
CA GLU A 226 -3.28 -50.44 2.94
C GLU A 226 -2.44 -49.16 2.95
N LYS A 227 -2.58 -48.30 1.93
CA LYS A 227 -1.77 -47.09 1.77
C LYS A 227 -2.05 -46.03 2.85
N PHE A 228 -3.27 -45.96 3.36
CA PHE A 228 -3.68 -45.02 4.41
C PHE A 228 -4.10 -45.75 5.69
N TYR A 229 -3.30 -46.72 6.16
CA TYR A 229 -3.59 -47.53 7.35
C TYR A 229 -3.79 -46.74 8.64
N TYR A 230 -3.25 -45.51 8.72
CA TYR A 230 -3.36 -44.61 9.87
C TYR A 230 -4.68 -43.81 9.93
N LEU A 231 -5.52 -43.86 8.87
CA LEU A 231 -6.85 -43.27 8.89
C LEU A 231 -7.88 -44.27 9.45
N SER A 232 -8.76 -43.80 10.34
CA SER A 232 -9.92 -44.56 10.84
C SER A 232 -10.76 -45.15 9.70
N ASP A 233 -11.32 -46.35 9.91
CA ASP A 233 -12.17 -47.04 8.93
C ASP A 233 -13.35 -46.21 8.43
N GLU A 234 -13.94 -45.40 9.30
CA GLU A 234 -15.04 -44.50 8.97
C GLU A 234 -14.61 -43.46 7.93
N LYS A 235 -13.48 -42.78 8.16
CA LYS A 235 -12.91 -41.81 7.21
C LYS A 235 -12.60 -42.47 5.86
N ARG A 236 -11.98 -43.66 5.87
CA ARG A 236 -11.65 -44.43 4.64
C ARG A 236 -12.90 -44.82 3.86
N LYS A 237 -13.89 -45.45 4.52
CA LYS A 237 -15.16 -45.89 3.90
C LYS A 237 -15.99 -44.71 3.36
N VAL A 238 -16.01 -43.59 4.08
CA VAL A 238 -16.79 -42.40 3.75
C VAL A 238 -16.13 -41.52 2.69
N GLY A 239 -14.82 -41.70 2.42
CA GLY A 239 -14.06 -40.94 1.43
C GLY A 239 -13.53 -39.59 1.94
N ILE A 240 -13.15 -39.51 3.22
CA ILE A 240 -12.61 -38.29 3.84
C ILE A 240 -11.09 -38.33 3.73
N PHE A 241 -10.56 -37.63 2.72
CA PHE A 241 -9.13 -37.43 2.47
C PHE A 241 -8.81 -35.94 2.40
N ASP A 242 -7.60 -35.57 2.79
CA ASP A 242 -7.06 -34.23 2.54
C ASP A 242 -6.40 -34.13 1.15
N CYS A 243 -6.06 -32.90 0.73
CA CYS A 243 -5.44 -32.68 -0.57
C CYS A 243 -4.04 -33.30 -0.72
N PRO A 244 -3.14 -33.30 0.29
CA PRO A 244 -1.91 -34.11 0.26
C PRO A 244 -2.15 -35.60 -0.07
N GLN A 245 -3.10 -36.26 0.59
CA GLN A 245 -3.46 -37.66 0.36
C GLN A 245 -3.99 -37.89 -1.05
N ILE A 246 -4.87 -37.01 -1.54
CA ILE A 246 -5.36 -37.07 -2.93
C ILE A 246 -4.20 -36.92 -3.93
N ARG A 247 -3.30 -35.95 -3.73
CA ARG A 247 -2.10 -35.77 -4.56
C ARG A 247 -1.18 -37.00 -4.54
N GLN A 248 -1.08 -37.69 -3.41
CA GLN A 248 -0.31 -38.94 -3.27
C GLN A 248 -0.95 -40.13 -4.01
N LEU A 249 -2.27 -40.14 -4.22
CA LEU A 249 -2.95 -41.11 -5.09
C LEU A 249 -2.84 -40.74 -6.57
N VAL A 250 -2.95 -39.45 -6.93
CA VAL A 250 -2.85 -38.97 -8.32
C VAL A 250 -1.46 -39.14 -8.92
N ARG A 251 -0.41 -39.25 -8.09
CA ARG A 251 0.99 -39.49 -8.49
C ARG A 251 1.41 -40.96 -8.46
N ASP A 252 0.52 -41.89 -8.12
CA ASP A 252 0.88 -43.30 -7.94
C ASP A 252 0.26 -44.20 -9.01
N ASP A 253 1.11 -44.64 -9.94
CA ASP A 253 0.71 -45.52 -11.04
C ASP A 253 0.20 -46.89 -10.55
N ASN A 254 0.67 -47.37 -9.39
CA ASN A 254 0.20 -48.63 -8.81
C ASN A 254 -1.27 -48.53 -8.38
N PHE A 255 -1.71 -47.36 -7.91
CA PHE A 255 -3.11 -47.13 -7.59
C PHE A 255 -3.99 -47.21 -8.85
N SER A 256 -3.58 -46.58 -9.95
CA SER A 256 -4.29 -46.68 -11.25
C SER A 256 -4.29 -48.10 -11.83
N ASN A 257 -3.33 -48.94 -11.44
CA ASN A 257 -3.26 -50.35 -11.83
C ASN A 257 -4.09 -51.29 -10.92
N SER A 258 -4.53 -50.82 -9.75
CA SER A 258 -5.43 -51.57 -8.84
C SER A 258 -6.92 -51.52 -9.24
N MET A 259 -7.27 -50.68 -10.23
CA MET A 259 -8.64 -50.36 -10.62
C MET A 259 -9.18 -51.22 -11.76
N ILE A 260 -10.46 -51.60 -11.69
CA ILE A 260 -11.17 -52.16 -12.86
C ILE A 260 -11.53 -51.08 -13.88
N CYS A 261 -11.86 -51.45 -15.12
CA CYS A 261 -12.08 -50.50 -16.22
C CYS A 261 -13.05 -49.34 -15.87
N LYS A 262 -14.17 -49.63 -15.18
CA LYS A 262 -15.14 -48.59 -14.76
C LYS A 262 -14.55 -47.59 -13.76
N GLU A 263 -13.85 -48.11 -12.73
CA GLU A 263 -13.16 -47.28 -11.72
C GLU A 263 -12.06 -46.43 -12.38
N LYS A 264 -11.29 -47.03 -13.31
CA LYS A 264 -10.19 -46.36 -14.01
C LYS A 264 -10.68 -45.25 -14.95
N CYS A 265 -11.80 -45.44 -15.64
CA CYS A 265 -12.43 -44.37 -16.43
C CYS A 265 -12.86 -43.19 -15.55
N ALA A 266 -13.57 -43.46 -14.45
CA ALA A 266 -13.99 -42.41 -13.50
C ALA A 266 -12.81 -41.72 -12.81
N TRP A 267 -11.75 -42.45 -12.46
CA TRP A 267 -10.53 -41.88 -11.89
C TRP A 267 -9.79 -40.99 -12.89
N ASN A 268 -9.64 -41.42 -14.14
CA ASN A 268 -8.99 -40.63 -15.18
C ASN A 268 -9.76 -39.34 -15.48
N ALA A 269 -11.10 -39.41 -15.57
CA ALA A 269 -11.94 -38.22 -15.74
C ALA A 269 -11.83 -37.26 -14.54
N PHE A 270 -11.78 -37.79 -13.31
CA PHE A 270 -11.51 -37.00 -12.10
C PHE A 270 -10.14 -36.31 -12.16
N VAL A 271 -9.08 -37.03 -12.49
CA VAL A 271 -7.72 -36.48 -12.62
C VAL A 271 -7.64 -35.41 -13.72
N ASN A 272 -8.35 -35.58 -14.83
CA ASN A 272 -8.41 -34.60 -15.91
C ASN A 272 -9.10 -33.30 -15.46
N VAL A 273 -10.26 -33.39 -14.79
CA VAL A 273 -10.93 -32.20 -14.22
C VAL A 273 -10.10 -31.55 -13.12
N MET A 274 -9.44 -32.34 -12.26
CA MET A 274 -8.53 -31.84 -11.21
C MET A 274 -7.34 -31.04 -11.76
N LYS A 275 -6.75 -31.48 -12.89
CA LYS A 275 -5.55 -30.85 -13.47
C LYS A 275 -5.88 -29.72 -14.44
N ASN A 276 -6.86 -29.91 -15.31
CA ASN A 276 -7.09 -29.06 -16.48
C ASN A 276 -8.31 -28.15 -16.35
N PHE A 277 -9.04 -28.20 -15.22
CA PHE A 277 -10.13 -27.25 -14.94
C PHE A 277 -10.09 -26.70 -13.51
N LEU A 278 -10.05 -27.56 -12.49
CA LEU A 278 -9.93 -27.16 -11.08
C LEU A 278 -8.47 -26.94 -10.63
N GLY A 279 -7.53 -26.90 -11.58
CA GLY A 279 -6.11 -26.64 -11.36
C GLY A 279 -5.74 -25.17 -11.54
N ASN A 280 -4.47 -24.90 -11.84
CA ASN A 280 -3.98 -23.51 -12.04
C ASN A 280 -4.40 -22.91 -13.40
N THR A 281 -5.00 -23.70 -14.29
CA THR A 281 -5.40 -23.28 -15.64
C THR A 281 -6.76 -23.84 -16.02
N LYS A 282 -7.64 -22.99 -16.56
CA LYS A 282 -8.92 -23.37 -17.19
C LYS A 282 -8.66 -23.75 -18.65
N SER A 283 -8.53 -25.05 -18.95
CA SER A 283 -8.32 -25.53 -20.32
C SER A 283 -9.54 -25.23 -21.20
N PRO A 284 -9.39 -24.81 -22.48
CA PRO A 284 -10.51 -24.40 -23.33
C PRO A 284 -11.56 -25.49 -23.61
N ASN A 285 -11.24 -26.76 -23.35
CA ASN A 285 -12.17 -27.90 -23.46
C ASN A 285 -12.83 -28.30 -22.12
N TYR A 286 -12.80 -27.44 -21.11
CA TYR A 286 -13.29 -27.73 -19.75
C TYR A 286 -14.73 -28.30 -19.69
N THR A 287 -15.64 -27.82 -20.53
CA THR A 287 -17.03 -28.33 -20.63
C THR A 287 -17.08 -29.81 -21.01
N ILE A 288 -16.19 -30.26 -21.89
CA ILE A 288 -16.09 -31.67 -22.30
C ILE A 288 -15.59 -32.50 -21.12
N LEU A 289 -14.53 -32.05 -20.44
CA LEU A 289 -13.94 -32.75 -19.30
C LEU A 289 -14.92 -32.95 -18.12
N VAL A 290 -15.75 -31.93 -17.84
CA VAL A 290 -16.77 -32.03 -16.77
C VAL A 290 -17.94 -32.94 -17.19
N ASN A 291 -18.34 -32.95 -18.46
CA ASN A 291 -19.35 -33.89 -18.95
C ASN A 291 -18.84 -35.35 -18.94
N GLU A 292 -17.60 -35.59 -19.38
CA GLU A 292 -16.93 -36.89 -19.28
C GLU A 292 -16.83 -37.38 -17.82
N LEU A 293 -16.56 -36.47 -16.87
CA LEU A 293 -16.57 -36.76 -15.44
C LEU A 293 -17.94 -37.21 -14.96
N ILE A 294 -19.01 -36.48 -15.29
CA ILE A 294 -20.38 -36.77 -14.85
C ILE A 294 -20.85 -38.11 -15.42
N GLU A 295 -20.60 -38.37 -16.71
CA GLU A 295 -20.94 -39.65 -17.34
C GLU A 295 -20.16 -40.82 -16.72
N SER A 296 -18.85 -40.66 -16.51
CA SER A 296 -18.02 -41.69 -15.88
C SER A 296 -18.40 -41.95 -14.42
N TYR A 297 -18.75 -40.90 -13.66
CA TYR A 297 -19.24 -41.02 -12.28
C TYR A 297 -20.61 -41.69 -12.22
N LYS A 298 -21.53 -41.37 -13.14
CA LYS A 298 -22.82 -42.06 -13.28
C LYS A 298 -22.62 -43.55 -13.59
N ASN A 299 -21.70 -43.89 -14.49
CA ASN A 299 -21.36 -45.26 -14.86
C ASN A 299 -20.67 -46.06 -13.74
N LEU A 300 -20.04 -45.38 -12.77
CA LEU A 300 -19.49 -45.96 -11.54
C LEU A 300 -20.54 -46.09 -10.42
N GLY A 301 -21.68 -45.40 -10.51
CA GLY A 301 -22.72 -45.38 -9.45
C GLY A 301 -22.54 -44.26 -8.41
N CYS A 302 -21.79 -43.20 -8.73
CA CYS A 302 -21.68 -42.02 -7.87
C CYS A 302 -23.00 -41.23 -7.85
N ASN A 303 -23.46 -40.84 -6.66
CA ASN A 303 -24.65 -39.99 -6.51
C ASN A 303 -24.35 -38.52 -6.84
N MET A 304 -25.30 -37.85 -7.50
CA MET A 304 -25.24 -36.42 -7.83
C MET A 304 -25.30 -35.58 -6.54
N SER A 305 -24.14 -35.19 -6.01
CA SER A 305 -24.07 -34.32 -4.84
C SER A 305 -24.18 -32.84 -5.22
N VAL A 306 -24.60 -32.00 -4.27
CA VAL A 306 -24.66 -30.52 -4.44
C VAL A 306 -23.37 -29.95 -5.05
N LYS A 307 -22.19 -30.52 -4.73
CA LYS A 307 -20.89 -30.09 -5.26
C LYS A 307 -20.64 -30.51 -6.71
N VAL A 308 -21.18 -31.65 -7.14
CA VAL A 308 -21.15 -32.11 -8.55
C VAL A 308 -22.15 -31.31 -9.37
N HIS A 309 -23.34 -31.07 -8.82
CA HIS A 309 -24.37 -30.23 -9.43
C HIS A 309 -23.87 -28.79 -9.62
N PHE A 310 -23.28 -28.18 -8.58
CA PHE A 310 -22.72 -26.83 -8.67
C PHE A 310 -21.60 -26.73 -9.73
N LEU A 311 -20.70 -27.73 -9.77
CA LEU A 311 -19.64 -27.81 -10.78
C LEU A 311 -20.19 -27.88 -12.22
N HIS A 312 -21.33 -28.54 -12.41
CA HIS A 312 -21.99 -28.67 -13.72
C HIS A 312 -22.77 -27.39 -14.10
N SER A 313 -23.64 -26.91 -13.21
CA SER A 313 -24.56 -25.79 -13.47
C SER A 313 -23.88 -24.42 -13.51
N HIS A 314 -22.71 -24.26 -12.87
CA HIS A 314 -22.00 -22.99 -12.78
C HIS A 314 -20.60 -23.04 -13.40
N ILE A 315 -20.38 -23.97 -14.34
CA ILE A 315 -19.07 -24.20 -14.97
C ILE A 315 -18.46 -22.94 -15.63
N ASP A 316 -19.31 -22.03 -16.11
CA ASP A 316 -18.90 -20.78 -16.76
C ASP A 316 -18.57 -19.66 -15.76
N TYR A 317 -19.04 -19.74 -14.51
CA TYR A 317 -18.80 -18.75 -13.46
C TYR A 317 -17.40 -18.84 -12.83
N PHE A 318 -16.63 -19.90 -13.14
CA PHE A 318 -15.23 -20.03 -12.70
C PHE A 318 -14.30 -19.13 -13.53
N PRO A 319 -13.49 -18.25 -12.91
CA PRO A 319 -12.57 -17.38 -13.63
C PRO A 319 -11.46 -18.16 -14.35
N GLU A 320 -10.79 -17.53 -15.32
CA GLU A 320 -9.77 -18.17 -16.16
C GLU A 320 -8.54 -18.66 -15.37
N ASN A 321 -8.21 -17.96 -14.28
CA ASN A 321 -7.15 -18.32 -13.36
C ASN A 321 -7.74 -18.56 -11.96
N LEU A 322 -7.81 -19.83 -11.55
CA LEU A 322 -8.26 -20.24 -10.21
C LEU A 322 -7.11 -20.14 -9.20
N GLY A 323 -6.49 -18.97 -9.13
CA GLY A 323 -5.27 -18.68 -8.37
C GLY A 323 -5.30 -19.31 -6.97
N ALA A 324 -4.21 -19.98 -6.60
CA ALA A 324 -4.17 -21.00 -5.56
C ALA A 324 -4.80 -20.60 -4.21
N VAL A 325 -6.10 -20.86 -4.05
CA VAL A 325 -6.79 -20.83 -2.76
C VAL A 325 -6.21 -22.00 -1.93
N SER A 326 -5.38 -21.67 -0.94
CA SER A 326 -4.55 -22.65 -0.23
C SER A 326 -5.38 -23.77 0.39
N GLU A 327 -5.03 -25.01 0.09
CA GLU A 327 -5.85 -26.20 0.38
C GLU A 327 -5.73 -26.72 1.83
N GLU A 328 -5.15 -25.95 2.75
CA GLU A 328 -4.62 -26.42 4.04
C GLU A 328 -4.84 -25.43 5.20
N GLN A 329 -6.08 -25.30 5.68
CA GLN A 329 -6.39 -24.86 7.04
C GLN A 329 -7.54 -25.70 7.61
N ASP A 330 -7.20 -26.76 8.36
CA ASP A 330 -8.14 -27.52 9.18
C ASP A 330 -7.36 -28.22 10.31
N GLY A 331 -7.38 -27.63 11.52
CA GLY A 331 -6.99 -28.32 12.76
C GLY A 331 -5.75 -27.82 13.50
N GLN A 332 -5.87 -26.69 14.20
CA GLN A 332 -5.27 -26.57 15.55
C GLN A 332 -6.35 -26.11 16.55
N PRO A 333 -6.42 -26.71 17.76
CA PRO A 333 -7.35 -26.28 18.79
C PRO A 333 -6.78 -25.08 19.56
N TYR A 334 -7.51 -23.97 19.57
CA TYR A 334 -7.29 -22.86 20.51
C TYR A 334 -8.10 -23.08 21.80
N GLU A 335 -7.50 -22.75 22.95
CA GLU A 335 -8.14 -22.83 24.28
C GLU A 335 -9.17 -21.71 24.51
N PRO A 336 -10.17 -21.91 25.41
CA PRO A 336 -11.31 -21.01 25.55
C PRO A 336 -10.98 -19.73 26.34
N LEU A 337 -11.24 -18.57 25.74
CA LEU A 337 -11.24 -17.27 26.41
C LEU A 337 -12.48 -17.06 27.30
N ARG A 338 -12.29 -16.50 28.50
CA ARG A 338 -13.36 -16.03 29.40
C ARG A 338 -13.71 -14.56 29.12
N LEU A 339 -14.96 -14.19 29.37
CA LEU A 339 -15.64 -13.04 28.76
C LEU A 339 -15.74 -11.78 29.65
N GLU A 340 -14.71 -11.42 30.42
CA GLU A 340 -14.82 -10.43 31.53
C GLU A 340 -13.96 -9.15 31.39
N SER A 341 -13.45 -8.78 30.21
CA SER A 341 -12.46 -7.67 30.10
C SER A 341 -12.66 -6.65 28.97
N LEU A 342 -13.90 -6.38 28.52
CA LEU A 342 -14.17 -5.47 27.38
C LEU A 342 -15.34 -4.48 27.60
N LEU A 343 -15.41 -3.83 28.77
CA LEU A 343 -16.40 -2.77 29.07
C LEU A 343 -15.78 -1.57 29.83
N SER A 344 -14.90 -0.85 29.15
CA SER A 344 -14.38 0.50 29.46
C SER A 344 -13.36 0.84 28.33
N ASP A 345 -13.41 1.94 27.57
CA ASP A 345 -14.10 3.23 27.72
C ASP A 345 -14.59 3.78 26.36
N VAL A 346 -15.40 4.86 26.40
CA VAL A 346 -16.08 5.45 25.23
C VAL A 346 -15.82 6.96 25.11
N GLU A 347 -15.44 7.39 23.89
CA GLU A 347 -15.55 8.75 23.30
C GLU A 347 -14.64 9.92 23.76
N PRO A 348 -14.54 11.06 23.00
CA PRO A 348 -14.94 11.29 21.59
C PRO A 348 -13.95 12.07 20.67
N SER A 349 -14.14 11.87 19.36
CA SER A 349 -14.01 12.82 18.22
C SER A 349 -12.83 13.80 18.08
N PHE A 350 -12.20 13.81 16.89
CA PHE A 350 -11.99 15.05 16.10
C PHE A 350 -12.02 14.75 14.59
N SER A 351 -12.53 15.70 13.80
CA SER A 351 -12.76 15.57 12.36
C SER A 351 -11.67 16.22 11.51
N THR A 352 -11.08 15.47 10.57
CA THR A 352 -10.42 16.05 9.38
C THR A 352 -10.73 15.21 8.13
N THR A 353 -10.97 15.92 7.03
CA THR A 353 -11.43 15.39 5.74
C THR A 353 -10.47 14.38 5.09
N ARG A 354 -10.98 13.23 4.64
CA ARG A 354 -10.25 12.31 3.75
C ARG A 354 -10.36 12.76 2.28
N PRO A 355 -9.28 12.76 1.49
CA PRO A 355 -9.38 12.69 0.04
C PRO A 355 -9.75 11.27 -0.40
N THR A 356 -10.51 11.15 -1.49
CA THR A 356 -10.93 9.88 -2.10
C THR A 356 -9.85 9.28 -2.99
N PRO A 357 -9.46 8.01 -2.82
CA PRO A 357 -8.71 7.26 -3.83
C PRO A 357 -9.69 6.58 -4.80
N GLU A 358 -9.61 6.93 -6.09
CA GLU A 358 -10.32 6.19 -7.14
C GLU A 358 -9.59 4.89 -7.50
N TYR A 359 -10.38 3.85 -7.79
CA TYR A 359 -10.06 2.61 -8.50
C TYR A 359 -8.60 2.36 -8.95
N LEU A 360 -7.91 1.43 -8.26
CA LEU A 360 -7.01 0.45 -8.90
C LEU A 360 -7.01 -0.87 -8.12
N ALA A 361 -7.30 -1.98 -8.80
CA ALA A 361 -7.08 -3.33 -8.28
C ALA A 361 -5.64 -3.75 -8.61
N GLY A 362 -4.74 -3.67 -7.61
CA GLY A 362 -3.32 -4.04 -7.71
C GLY A 362 -2.98 -5.34 -6.98
N ASN A 363 -1.85 -5.96 -7.34
CA ASN A 363 -1.40 -7.22 -6.75
C ASN A 363 -0.92 -7.02 -5.30
N ASP A 364 -0.76 -8.09 -4.52
CA ASP A 364 -0.20 -7.99 -3.16
C ASP A 364 1.26 -7.48 -3.14
N LEU A 365 1.98 -7.53 -4.28
CA LEU A 365 3.27 -6.86 -4.48
C LEU A 365 3.13 -5.32 -4.50
N ASP A 366 2.03 -4.81 -5.06
CA ASP A 366 1.72 -3.39 -5.08
C ASP A 366 1.29 -2.89 -3.71
N LYS A 367 0.63 -3.71 -2.88
CA LYS A 367 0.40 -3.42 -1.44
C LYS A 367 1.70 -3.34 -0.65
N PHE A 368 2.67 -4.22 -0.93
CA PHE A 368 3.99 -4.17 -0.28
C PHE A 368 4.74 -2.88 -0.65
N ASN A 369 4.73 -2.52 -1.95
CA ASN A 369 5.21 -1.21 -2.37
C ASN A 369 4.42 -0.09 -1.66
N LEU A 370 3.09 -0.14 -1.59
CA LEU A 370 2.27 0.87 -0.89
C LEU A 370 2.63 1.00 0.60
N ASN A 371 2.98 -0.10 1.28
CA ASN A 371 3.40 -0.06 2.68
C ASN A 371 4.83 0.48 2.86
N ALA A 372 5.75 0.15 1.96
CA ALA A 372 7.07 0.80 1.93
C ALA A 372 6.96 2.30 1.59
N ILE A 373 6.03 2.67 0.69
CA ILE A 373 5.68 4.04 0.34
C ILE A 373 5.06 4.79 1.54
N ASN A 374 4.16 4.15 2.27
CA ASN A 374 3.63 4.65 3.53
C ASN A 374 4.76 4.85 4.56
N LEU A 375 5.78 3.99 4.58
CA LEU A 375 6.95 4.12 5.47
C LEU A 375 7.73 5.42 5.19
N PHE A 376 8.09 5.68 3.93
CA PHE A 376 8.76 6.94 3.57
C PHE A 376 7.89 8.16 3.89
N THR A 377 6.59 8.07 3.63
CA THR A 377 5.63 9.15 3.93
C THR A 377 5.50 9.42 5.43
N GLN A 378 5.41 8.38 6.26
CA GLN A 378 5.28 8.47 7.72
C GLN A 378 6.55 9.03 8.38
N PHE A 379 7.74 8.54 8.00
CA PHE A 379 9.03 9.07 8.47
C PHE A 379 9.26 10.52 7.99
N HIS A 380 8.78 10.90 6.80
CA HIS A 380 8.87 12.26 6.30
C HIS A 380 7.94 13.25 7.03
N LEU A 381 6.74 12.83 7.41
CA LEU A 381 5.84 13.64 8.25
C LEU A 381 6.47 13.94 9.62
N SER A 382 7.16 12.97 10.24
CA SER A 382 7.92 13.23 11.47
C SER A 382 9.14 14.11 11.26
N LEU A 383 9.82 14.05 10.11
CA LEU A 383 10.90 15.00 9.82
C LEU A 383 10.38 16.45 9.71
N LYS A 384 9.23 16.69 9.09
CA LYS A 384 8.60 18.02 9.10
C LYS A 384 8.27 18.50 10.52
N GLN A 385 7.81 17.60 11.40
CA GLN A 385 7.58 17.91 12.81
C GLN A 385 8.89 18.26 13.54
N PHE A 386 9.94 17.44 13.37
CA PHE A 386 11.28 17.65 13.93
C PHE A 386 11.96 18.94 13.47
N LEU A 387 11.81 19.31 12.19
CA LEU A 387 12.30 20.60 11.68
C LEU A 387 11.43 21.76 12.18
N SER A 388 10.11 21.60 12.33
CA SER A 388 9.26 22.64 12.91
C SER A 388 9.48 22.87 14.41
N SER A 389 10.01 21.87 15.13
CA SER A 389 10.43 22.01 16.53
C SER A 389 11.82 22.62 16.69
N TYR A 390 12.65 22.69 15.63
CA TYR A 390 13.90 23.47 15.63
C TYR A 390 13.65 24.96 15.95
N GLU A 391 12.55 25.53 15.46
CA GLU A 391 12.13 26.90 15.78
C GLU A 391 11.48 27.05 17.17
N ARG A 392 11.22 25.94 17.88
CA ARG A 392 10.51 25.90 19.17
C ARG A 392 11.34 25.15 20.22
N PHE A 393 12.37 25.82 20.71
CA PHE A 393 13.31 25.31 21.72
C PHE A 393 12.66 24.69 22.97
N THR A 394 12.62 23.36 23.01
CA THR A 394 12.68 22.52 24.23
C THR A 394 13.33 21.18 23.87
N SER A 395 14.21 20.65 24.72
CA SER A 395 14.88 19.35 24.55
C SER A 395 13.90 18.17 24.35
N ASP A 396 12.69 18.31 24.87
CA ASP A 396 11.68 17.23 24.92
C ASP A 396 11.23 16.80 23.52
N GLY A 397 11.19 17.71 22.53
CA GLY A 397 10.75 17.42 21.16
C GLY A 397 11.67 16.47 20.38
N ILE A 398 12.96 16.42 20.71
CA ILE A 398 13.93 15.50 20.09
C ILE A 398 13.63 14.06 20.55
N LEU A 399 13.45 13.87 21.86
CA LEU A 399 13.12 12.56 22.45
C LEU A 399 11.75 12.05 21.99
N GLU A 400 10.76 12.93 21.83
CA GLU A 400 9.48 12.59 21.21
C GLU A 400 9.63 12.13 19.75
N SER A 401 10.48 12.80 18.98
CA SER A 401 10.74 12.42 17.57
C SER A 401 11.45 11.06 17.46
N ILE A 402 12.41 10.76 18.33
CA ILE A 402 13.04 9.43 18.39
C ILE A 402 12.00 8.35 18.77
N LYS A 403 11.13 8.61 19.75
CA LYS A 403 10.02 7.70 20.09
C LYS A 403 9.08 7.50 18.89
N PHE A 404 8.78 8.54 18.13
CA PHE A 404 7.92 8.43 16.96
C PHE A 404 8.54 7.55 15.86
N TYR A 405 9.86 7.66 15.62
CA TYR A 405 10.56 6.72 14.72
C TYR A 405 10.49 5.27 15.21
N GLN A 406 10.64 5.04 16.52
CA GLN A 406 10.46 3.72 17.14
C GLN A 406 9.03 3.19 16.94
N ASP A 407 8.02 4.02 17.18
CA ASP A 407 6.59 3.66 17.01
C ASP A 407 6.25 3.30 15.56
N ILE A 408 6.83 3.99 14.57
CA ILE A 408 6.62 3.61 13.16
C ILE A 408 7.26 2.25 12.89
N CYS A 409 8.48 1.99 13.37
CA CYS A 409 9.11 0.67 13.23
C CYS A 409 8.25 -0.44 13.84
N ILE A 410 7.73 -0.25 15.07
CA ILE A 410 6.87 -1.22 15.75
C ILE A 410 5.58 -1.46 14.96
N LYS A 411 4.82 -0.41 14.61
CA LYS A 411 3.56 -0.53 13.84
C LYS A 411 3.72 -1.31 12.54
N GLN A 412 4.89 -1.20 11.92
CA GLN A 412 5.23 -1.93 10.69
C GLN A 412 5.62 -3.38 10.99
N ILE A 413 6.40 -3.65 12.03
CA ILE A 413 6.69 -5.01 12.51
C ILE A 413 5.36 -5.74 12.84
N ASP A 414 4.45 -5.12 13.58
CA ASP A 414 3.11 -5.67 13.89
C ASP A 414 2.29 -5.92 12.62
N SER A 415 2.38 -5.01 11.65
CA SER A 415 1.77 -5.18 10.32
C SER A 415 2.39 -6.36 9.56
N PHE A 416 3.70 -6.62 9.70
CA PHE A 416 4.35 -7.79 9.12
C PHE A 416 4.02 -9.09 9.86
N GLU A 417 3.88 -9.08 11.19
CA GLU A 417 3.49 -10.26 11.94
C GLU A 417 2.04 -10.66 11.64
N THR A 418 1.11 -9.69 11.60
CA THR A 418 -0.28 -9.93 11.18
C THR A 418 -0.36 -10.37 9.73
N LEU A 419 0.43 -9.80 8.81
CA LEU A 419 0.51 -10.31 7.43
C LEU A 419 1.05 -11.75 7.38
N LYS A 420 2.12 -12.07 8.13
CA LYS A 420 2.72 -13.41 8.20
C LYS A 420 1.76 -14.47 8.75
N GLN A 421 0.92 -14.11 9.72
CA GLN A 421 -0.16 -14.98 10.22
C GLN A 421 -1.26 -15.23 9.17
N ASN A 422 -1.49 -14.25 8.28
CA ASN A 422 -2.52 -14.31 7.24
C ASN A 422 -2.01 -14.83 5.87
N SER A 423 -0.69 -14.89 5.63
CA SER A 423 -0.11 -15.13 4.29
C SER A 423 0.38 -16.56 4.06
N PHE A 424 -0.53 -17.46 3.67
CA PHE A 424 -0.20 -18.83 3.23
C PHE A 424 0.11 -18.96 1.72
N SER A 425 0.06 -17.87 0.95
CA SER A 425 0.09 -17.87 -0.52
C SER A 425 1.31 -17.20 -1.17
N LEU A 426 2.24 -16.66 -0.37
CA LEU A 426 3.40 -15.94 -0.90
C LEU A 426 4.46 -16.90 -1.45
N GLN A 427 5.11 -16.51 -2.55
CA GLN A 427 6.22 -17.26 -3.13
C GLN A 427 7.39 -17.33 -2.16
N GLU A 428 8.18 -18.42 -2.17
CA GLU A 428 9.33 -18.56 -1.25
C GLU A 428 10.30 -17.36 -1.30
N LYS A 429 10.46 -16.73 -2.47
CA LYS A 429 11.28 -15.54 -2.61
C LYS A 429 10.71 -14.36 -1.81
N SER A 430 9.42 -14.03 -1.99
CA SER A 430 8.79 -12.93 -1.25
C SER A 430 8.69 -13.19 0.25
N ILE A 431 8.58 -14.45 0.71
CA ILE A 431 8.68 -14.78 2.14
C ILE A 431 10.09 -14.50 2.69
N ARG A 432 11.15 -14.85 1.95
CA ARG A 432 12.54 -14.53 2.35
C ARG A 432 12.78 -13.03 2.37
N ASP A 433 12.32 -12.31 1.35
CA ASP A 433 12.45 -10.85 1.24
C ASP A 433 11.71 -10.14 2.39
N LEU A 434 10.52 -10.63 2.79
CA LEU A 434 9.77 -10.15 3.95
C LEU A 434 10.47 -10.46 5.28
N GLN A 435 11.03 -11.66 5.44
CA GLN A 435 11.83 -12.01 6.63
C GLN A 435 13.08 -11.13 6.77
N GLN A 436 13.74 -10.81 5.65
CA GLN A 436 14.86 -9.87 5.63
C GLN A 436 14.43 -8.44 5.97
N LEU A 437 13.31 -7.95 5.43
CA LEU A 437 12.81 -6.61 5.79
C LEU A 437 12.40 -6.53 7.27
N HIS A 438 11.69 -7.53 7.78
CA HIS A 438 11.35 -7.61 9.20
C HIS A 438 12.63 -7.55 10.06
N HIS A 439 13.66 -8.34 9.72
CA HIS A 439 14.92 -8.31 10.47
C HIS A 439 15.58 -6.93 10.44
N ARG A 440 15.62 -6.26 9.29
CA ARG A 440 16.15 -4.89 9.13
C ARG A 440 15.35 -3.84 9.91
N LEU A 441 14.02 -3.98 9.99
CA LEU A 441 13.16 -3.09 10.79
C LEU A 441 13.35 -3.30 12.29
N THR A 442 13.51 -4.55 12.74
CA THR A 442 13.87 -4.86 14.14
C THR A 442 15.24 -4.27 14.49
N GLN A 443 16.24 -4.39 13.60
CA GLN A 443 17.55 -3.76 13.78
C GLN A 443 17.48 -2.24 13.83
N GLU A 444 16.68 -1.60 12.98
CA GLU A 444 16.47 -0.15 13.01
C GLU A 444 15.78 0.30 14.31
N TYR A 445 14.74 -0.42 14.76
CA TYR A 445 14.10 -0.16 16.05
C TYR A 445 15.09 -0.27 17.23
N HIS A 446 15.91 -1.33 17.26
CA HIS A 446 16.97 -1.50 18.27
C HIS A 446 17.96 -0.31 18.23
N THR A 447 18.30 0.18 17.05
CA THR A 447 19.25 1.30 16.86
C THR A 447 18.63 2.64 17.29
N TRP A 448 17.37 2.93 16.95
CA TRP A 448 16.67 4.12 17.45
C TRP A 448 16.44 4.07 18.98
N LYS A 449 16.28 2.89 19.57
CA LYS A 449 16.31 2.70 21.03
C LYS A 449 17.68 3.03 21.61
N LEU A 450 18.77 2.54 21.03
CA LEU A 450 20.14 2.85 21.47
C LEU A 450 20.39 4.37 21.42
N ILE A 451 20.03 5.03 20.32
CA ILE A 451 20.17 6.49 20.16
C ILE A 451 19.40 7.24 21.25
N GLN A 452 18.20 6.78 21.63
CA GLN A 452 17.43 7.38 22.72
C GLN A 452 18.17 7.33 24.07
N PHE A 453 18.73 6.17 24.43
CA PHE A 453 19.48 5.99 25.68
C PHE A 453 20.81 6.77 25.67
N LEU A 454 21.52 6.83 24.55
CA LEU A 454 22.74 7.65 24.44
C LEU A 454 22.43 9.16 24.48
N HIS A 455 21.27 9.59 23.96
CA HIS A 455 20.84 10.99 24.00
C HIS A 455 20.47 11.48 25.41
N SER A 456 19.85 10.63 26.24
CA SER A 456 19.58 10.99 27.64
C SER A 456 20.87 11.21 28.42
N GLU A 457 21.91 10.40 28.18
CA GLU A 457 23.22 10.59 28.82
C GLU A 457 23.90 11.89 28.38
N LEU A 458 23.88 12.22 27.08
CA LEU A 458 24.42 13.50 26.59
C LEU A 458 23.75 14.72 27.27
N THR A 459 22.45 14.62 27.54
CA THR A 459 21.70 15.67 28.25
C THR A 459 22.09 15.75 29.73
N LEU A 460 22.27 14.59 30.38
CA LEU A 460 22.71 14.47 31.77
C LEU A 460 24.16 14.96 31.97
N ASP A 461 25.06 14.69 31.02
CA ASP A 461 26.44 15.17 31.03
C ASP A 461 26.50 16.71 31.07
N GLY A 462 25.72 17.37 30.21
CA GLY A 462 25.60 18.83 30.18
C GLY A 462 24.99 19.45 31.45
N TYR A 463 24.18 18.69 32.19
CA TYR A 463 23.63 19.10 33.49
C TYR A 463 24.65 18.88 34.63
N ASN A 464 25.26 17.70 34.69
CA ASN A 464 26.24 17.33 35.71
C ASN A 464 27.49 18.24 35.65
N ALA A 465 27.97 18.57 34.45
CA ALA A 465 29.07 19.52 34.28
C ALA A 465 28.78 20.90 34.93
N LYS A 466 27.57 21.44 34.72
CA LYS A 466 27.12 22.71 35.34
C LYS A 466 26.97 22.59 36.86
N LYS A 467 26.51 21.43 37.35
CA LYS A 467 26.40 21.17 38.79
C LYS A 467 27.78 21.13 39.46
N MET A 468 28.77 20.51 38.80
CA MET A 468 30.16 20.42 39.27
C MET A 468 30.87 21.78 39.39
N GLU A 469 30.45 22.80 38.64
CA GLU A 469 30.96 24.17 38.80
C GLU A 469 30.39 24.89 40.05
N THR A 470 29.33 24.36 40.66
CA THR A 470 28.56 25.05 41.72
C THR A 470 28.58 24.39 43.10
N GLU A 471 28.97 23.12 43.23
CA GLU A 471 29.01 22.40 44.52
C GLU A 471 30.46 22.16 45.01
N GLU A 472 30.84 22.80 46.13
CA GLU A 472 32.05 22.43 46.87
C GLU A 472 31.89 21.02 47.46
N ARG A 473 32.89 20.14 47.25
CA ARG A 473 32.88 18.77 47.79
C ARG A 473 32.88 18.78 49.33
N LYS A 474 31.73 18.47 49.93
CA LYS A 474 31.65 18.14 51.37
C LYS A 474 32.40 16.82 51.64
N GLU A 475 33.27 16.81 52.65
CA GLU A 475 33.92 15.57 53.12
C GLU A 475 32.90 14.70 53.87
N ILE A 476 32.42 13.63 53.22
CA ILE A 476 31.50 12.67 53.85
C ILE A 476 32.32 11.56 54.54
N HIS A 477 32.27 11.50 55.87
CA HIS A 477 33.07 10.56 56.67
C HIS A 477 32.65 9.07 56.56
N PHE A 478 31.47 8.77 56.01
CA PHE A 478 31.02 7.40 55.74
C PHE A 478 30.15 7.36 54.47
N VAL A 479 30.55 6.58 53.46
CA VAL A 479 29.87 6.54 52.16
C VAL A 479 29.50 5.10 51.82
N SER A 480 28.20 4.79 51.88
CA SER A 480 27.67 3.46 51.56
C SER A 480 28.00 3.00 50.12
N GLU A 481 28.02 1.68 49.86
CA GLU A 481 28.39 1.16 48.53
C GLU A 481 27.50 1.71 47.42
N LYS A 482 26.19 1.81 47.68
CA LYS A 482 25.21 2.41 46.75
C LYS A 482 25.58 3.85 46.41
N ARG A 483 25.98 4.67 47.40
CA ARG A 483 26.45 6.05 47.20
C ARG A 483 27.76 6.13 46.41
N VAL A 484 28.68 5.18 46.59
CA VAL A 484 29.92 5.11 45.78
C VAL A 484 29.59 4.86 44.31
N VAL A 485 28.66 3.94 44.02
CA VAL A 485 28.23 3.62 42.64
C VAL A 485 27.42 4.76 42.02
N GLU A 486 26.49 5.36 42.76
CA GLU A 486 25.77 6.58 42.34
C GLU A 486 26.74 7.73 42.02
N HIS A 487 27.78 7.92 42.85
CA HIS A 487 28.83 8.90 42.61
C HIS A 487 29.63 8.54 41.35
N LEU A 488 30.09 7.29 41.16
CA LEU A 488 30.80 6.90 39.94
C LEU A 488 29.97 7.23 38.68
N LEU A 489 28.67 6.89 38.71
CA LEU A 489 27.73 7.21 37.63
C LEU A 489 27.47 8.72 37.47
N GLN A 490 27.68 9.57 38.48
CA GLN A 490 27.59 11.03 38.34
C GLN A 490 28.86 11.66 37.74
N TYR A 491 30.04 11.09 37.99
CA TYR A 491 31.31 11.71 37.61
C TYR A 491 32.01 11.09 36.39
N ASP A 492 31.80 9.80 36.08
CA ASP A 492 32.43 9.13 34.92
C ASP A 492 31.45 8.99 33.73
N PRO A 493 31.64 9.74 32.62
CA PRO A 493 30.76 9.67 31.45
C PRO A 493 30.89 8.35 30.68
N ASN A 494 32.03 7.66 30.74
CA ASN A 494 32.19 6.36 30.08
C ASN A 494 31.41 5.29 30.82
N VAL A 495 31.48 5.26 32.16
CA VAL A 495 30.70 4.33 32.98
C VAL A 495 29.20 4.60 32.83
N ARG A 496 28.75 5.86 32.74
CA ARG A 496 27.36 6.19 32.33
C ARG A 496 26.99 5.59 30.99
N ARG A 497 27.79 5.83 29.96
CA ARG A 497 27.56 5.31 28.60
C ARG A 497 27.44 3.79 28.59
N TYR A 498 28.34 3.09 29.28
CA TYR A 498 28.31 1.63 29.40
C TYR A 498 27.07 1.14 30.15
N ASN A 499 26.65 1.85 31.20
CA ASN A 499 25.41 1.56 31.93
C ASN A 499 24.16 1.81 31.06
N ALA A 500 24.12 2.87 30.25
CA ALA A 500 23.05 3.13 29.29
C ALA A 500 22.95 2.03 28.20
N VAL A 501 24.08 1.48 27.73
CA VAL A 501 24.09 0.32 26.82
C VAL A 501 23.49 -0.92 27.49
N VAL A 502 23.80 -1.18 28.77
CA VAL A 502 23.17 -2.28 29.52
C VAL A 502 21.67 -2.05 29.72
N GLN A 503 21.25 -0.84 30.11
CA GLN A 503 19.84 -0.49 30.26
C GLN A 503 19.05 -0.60 28.94
N TRP A 504 19.66 -0.23 27.81
CA TRP A 504 19.10 -0.44 26.48
C TRP A 504 18.87 -1.93 26.19
N LEU A 505 19.87 -2.79 26.41
CA LEU A 505 19.78 -4.23 26.17
C LEU A 505 18.82 -4.94 27.15
N GLU A 506 18.67 -4.44 28.37
CA GLU A 506 17.67 -4.89 29.34
C GLU A 506 16.25 -4.43 28.94
N ASN A 507 16.11 -3.21 28.39
CA ASN A 507 14.84 -2.69 27.88
C ASN A 507 14.35 -3.47 26.65
N LEU A 508 15.24 -3.84 25.71
CA LEU A 508 14.89 -4.69 24.57
C LEU A 508 14.40 -6.07 25.01
N ALA A 509 15.13 -6.72 25.92
CA ALA A 509 14.73 -8.02 26.48
C ALA A 509 13.40 -7.94 27.26
N LYS A 510 13.16 -6.85 28.00
CA LYS A 510 11.88 -6.59 28.67
C LYS A 510 10.73 -6.51 27.67
N CYS A 511 10.87 -5.73 26.59
CA CYS A 511 9.83 -5.62 25.56
C CYS A 511 9.53 -6.99 24.91
N GLU A 512 10.53 -7.81 24.64
CA GLU A 512 10.33 -9.16 24.08
C GLU A 512 9.53 -10.07 25.03
N LEU A 513 9.74 -9.96 26.34
CA LEU A 513 9.02 -10.74 27.35
C LEU A 513 7.58 -10.28 27.56
N ASP A 514 7.32 -8.98 27.43
CA ASP A 514 5.98 -8.41 27.52
C ASP A 514 5.11 -8.82 26.31
N ILE A 515 5.72 -8.93 25.12
CA ILE A 515 5.09 -9.45 23.89
C ILE A 515 4.90 -10.98 23.96
N ASN A 516 5.88 -11.72 24.49
CA ASN A 516 5.84 -13.19 24.56
C ASN A 516 5.89 -13.70 26.02
N PRO A 517 4.79 -13.54 26.79
CA PRO A 517 4.75 -13.95 28.19
C PRO A 517 4.86 -15.47 28.39
N LEU A 518 4.75 -16.29 27.34
CA LEU A 518 5.00 -17.74 27.43
C LEU A 518 6.48 -18.05 27.74
N LYS A 519 7.43 -17.16 27.42
CA LYS A 519 8.84 -17.29 27.84
C LYS A 519 9.04 -17.07 29.35
N ALA A 520 8.14 -16.32 29.99
CA ALA A 520 8.20 -15.97 31.42
C ALA A 520 7.22 -16.79 32.29
N LYS A 521 6.23 -17.45 31.69
CA LYS A 521 5.22 -18.26 32.40
C LYS A 521 5.76 -19.65 32.75
N CYS A 522 6.31 -19.76 33.95
CA CYS A 522 6.54 -21.03 34.61
C CYS A 522 5.22 -21.57 35.22
N LEU A 523 4.96 -22.87 35.07
CA LEU A 523 3.79 -23.55 35.65
C LEU A 523 3.92 -23.61 37.18
N ALA A 524 3.31 -22.65 37.86
CA ALA A 524 3.42 -22.52 39.31
C ALA A 524 2.73 -23.70 40.03
N LYS A 525 3.54 -24.63 40.53
CA LYS A 525 3.16 -25.51 41.64
C LYS A 525 3.57 -24.83 42.94
N ASN A 526 2.67 -24.80 43.92
CA ASN A 526 2.92 -24.13 45.22
C ASN A 526 3.91 -24.88 46.13
N ILE A 527 4.56 -25.95 45.64
CA ILE A 527 5.44 -26.84 46.40
C ILE A 527 6.67 -27.17 45.54
N CYS A 528 7.85 -26.80 46.03
CA CYS A 528 9.12 -27.16 45.41
C CYS A 528 9.31 -28.68 45.36
N SER A 529 9.72 -29.19 44.20
CA SER A 529 10.07 -30.61 43.96
C SER A 529 9.00 -31.60 44.43
N GLU A 530 7.74 -31.31 44.11
CA GLU A 530 6.57 -32.09 44.54
C GLU A 530 6.68 -33.57 44.17
N ASN A 531 7.14 -33.91 42.96
CA ASN A 531 7.22 -35.30 42.51
C ASN A 531 8.27 -36.09 43.31
N THR A 532 9.42 -35.47 43.60
CA THR A 532 10.48 -36.01 44.44
C THR A 532 9.97 -36.25 45.86
N LEU A 533 9.22 -35.29 46.42
CA LEU A 533 8.59 -35.43 47.74
C LEU A 533 7.55 -36.56 47.78
N LEU A 534 6.76 -36.72 46.71
CA LEU A 534 5.78 -37.80 46.57
C LEU A 534 6.47 -39.17 46.45
N GLU A 535 7.48 -39.31 45.58
CA GLU A 535 8.29 -40.53 45.48
C GLU A 535 8.90 -40.89 46.84
N LEU A 536 9.51 -39.95 47.55
CA LEU A 536 10.10 -40.17 48.88
C LEU A 536 9.07 -40.59 49.94
N LYS A 537 7.86 -40.02 49.91
CA LYS A 537 6.75 -40.44 50.79
C LYS A 537 6.28 -41.86 50.46
N GLU A 538 6.19 -42.23 49.18
CA GLU A 538 5.86 -43.59 48.78
C GLU A 538 6.92 -44.61 49.20
N PHE A 539 8.21 -44.30 49.02
CA PHE A 539 9.33 -45.14 49.48
C PHE A 539 9.38 -45.29 51.00
N ARG A 540 8.93 -44.28 51.77
CA ARG A 540 8.85 -44.40 53.23
C ARG A 540 7.72 -45.33 53.71
N ASN A 541 6.65 -45.44 52.92
CA ASN A 541 5.48 -46.27 53.22
C ASN A 541 5.61 -47.72 52.71
N LYS A 542 6.26 -47.92 51.55
CA LYS A 542 6.55 -49.24 50.98
C LYS A 542 7.99 -49.62 51.32
N LYS A 543 8.22 -50.69 52.11
CA LYS A 543 9.57 -51.17 52.54
C LYS A 543 10.46 -51.75 51.41
N THR A 544 10.37 -51.20 50.21
CA THR A 544 11.27 -51.44 49.08
C THR A 544 12.51 -50.56 49.20
N PRO A 545 13.69 -51.00 48.74
CA PRO A 545 14.89 -50.16 48.73
C PRO A 545 14.66 -48.91 47.87
N LEU A 546 15.08 -47.75 48.37
CA LEU A 546 15.11 -46.50 47.61
C LEU A 546 15.82 -46.70 46.26
N LYS A 547 15.29 -46.07 45.21
CA LYS A 547 16.07 -45.76 44.00
C LYS A 547 17.39 -45.12 44.45
N LEU A 548 18.52 -45.81 44.22
CA LEU A 548 19.85 -45.39 44.70
C LEU A 548 20.26 -43.97 44.25
N HIS A 549 19.62 -43.44 43.21
CA HIS A 549 19.88 -42.14 42.60
C HIS A 549 19.05 -40.97 43.15
N LEU A 550 18.00 -41.18 43.96
CA LEU A 550 17.10 -40.09 44.40
C LEU A 550 17.58 -39.43 45.70
N VAL A 551 17.54 -38.09 45.77
CA VAL A 551 17.87 -37.31 46.98
C VAL A 551 17.10 -37.76 48.21
N SER A 552 17.70 -37.63 49.39
CA SER A 552 17.13 -37.99 50.70
C SER A 552 16.74 -36.78 51.58
N GLU A 553 17.10 -35.58 51.16
CA GLU A 553 16.76 -34.30 51.82
C GLU A 553 16.17 -33.34 50.77
N MET A 554 15.47 -32.29 51.19
CA MET A 554 14.66 -31.40 50.33
C MET A 554 15.16 -29.95 50.29
N ASP A 555 16.33 -29.67 50.87
CA ASP A 555 17.04 -28.40 50.72
C ASP A 555 17.60 -28.21 49.30
N PRO A 556 17.78 -26.96 48.82
CA PRO A 556 18.22 -26.69 47.46
C PRO A 556 19.62 -27.26 47.11
N ASP A 557 20.49 -27.46 48.10
CA ASP A 557 21.82 -28.04 47.91
C ASP A 557 21.86 -29.57 48.02
N ALA A 558 20.76 -30.24 48.42
CA ALA A 558 20.70 -31.69 48.56
C ALA A 558 21.17 -32.47 47.32
N PRO A 559 20.82 -32.08 46.06
CA PRO A 559 21.32 -32.76 44.87
C PRO A 559 22.85 -32.74 44.77
N LEU A 560 23.47 -31.58 45.06
CA LEU A 560 24.92 -31.36 45.00
C LEU A 560 25.64 -32.10 46.15
N ARG A 561 25.14 -31.88 47.38
CA ARG A 561 25.71 -32.38 48.63
C ARG A 561 25.67 -33.90 48.71
N GLN A 562 24.59 -34.51 48.21
CA GLN A 562 24.42 -35.97 48.18
C GLN A 562 24.90 -36.61 46.87
N LYS A 563 25.18 -35.82 45.82
CA LYS A 563 25.47 -36.27 44.45
C LYS A 563 24.37 -37.19 43.89
N LYS A 564 23.13 -36.75 44.07
CA LYS A 564 21.91 -37.46 43.70
C LYS A 564 20.97 -36.54 42.92
N GLN A 565 20.00 -37.13 42.24
CA GLN A 565 19.09 -36.43 41.35
C GLN A 565 17.72 -36.23 41.98
N LEU A 566 16.99 -35.22 41.50
CA LEU A 566 15.54 -35.07 41.68
C LEU A 566 14.79 -36.03 40.74
N SER A 567 13.47 -36.16 40.92
CA SER A 567 12.61 -36.86 39.96
C SER A 567 12.70 -36.21 38.57
N ASP A 568 12.60 -37.00 37.50
CA ASP A 568 12.77 -36.53 36.10
C ASP A 568 11.79 -35.41 35.71
N LEU A 569 10.63 -35.35 36.35
CA LEU A 569 9.65 -34.27 36.17
C LEU A 569 10.11 -32.99 36.87
N ASP A 570 10.60 -33.09 38.11
CA ASP A 570 11.11 -31.93 38.84
C ASP A 570 12.38 -31.36 38.21
N GLN A 571 13.26 -32.21 37.63
CA GLN A 571 14.41 -31.73 36.87
C GLN A 571 14.01 -30.87 35.64
N LYS A 572 12.88 -31.21 34.99
CA LYS A 572 12.34 -30.39 33.89
C LYS A 572 11.72 -29.11 34.41
N ASP A 573 10.98 -29.18 35.51
CA ASP A 573 10.37 -28.01 36.15
C ASP A 573 11.47 -27.02 36.63
N GLU A 574 12.56 -27.50 37.25
CA GLU A 574 13.75 -26.69 37.61
C GLU A 574 14.42 -26.05 36.40
N LEU A 575 14.54 -26.78 35.28
CA LEU A 575 15.15 -26.26 34.06
C LEU A 575 14.29 -25.16 33.41
N MET A 576 12.95 -25.32 33.43
CA MET A 576 12.02 -24.29 32.99
C MET A 576 12.05 -23.08 33.93
N LEU A 577 12.06 -23.30 35.25
CA LEU A 577 12.21 -22.24 36.25
C LEU A 577 13.49 -21.44 36.03
N SER A 578 14.62 -22.14 35.87
CA SER A 578 15.92 -21.50 35.62
C SER A 578 15.92 -20.68 34.32
N GLN A 579 15.17 -21.10 33.29
CA GLN A 579 14.95 -20.31 32.08
C GLN A 579 14.10 -19.06 32.34
N CYS A 580 12.97 -19.19 33.03
CA CYS A 580 12.12 -18.05 33.43
C CYS A 580 12.95 -16.99 34.18
N ILE A 581 13.76 -17.42 35.17
CA ILE A 581 14.61 -16.54 35.98
C ILE A 581 15.72 -15.89 35.15
N TRP A 582 16.41 -16.65 34.28
CA TRP A 582 17.40 -16.11 33.36
C TRP A 582 16.82 -15.01 32.45
N TYR A 583 15.63 -15.23 31.88
CA TYR A 583 14.99 -14.21 31.04
C TYR A 583 14.61 -12.96 31.84
N GLN A 584 14.10 -13.10 33.07
CA GLN A 584 13.78 -11.94 33.91
C GLN A 584 15.02 -11.12 34.29
N LEU A 585 16.15 -11.78 34.55
CA LEU A 585 17.45 -11.11 34.73
C LEU A 585 17.93 -10.41 33.48
N ARG A 586 17.73 -11.01 32.30
CA ARG A 586 18.02 -10.37 31.01
C ARG A 586 17.17 -9.13 30.77
N GLY A 587 15.94 -9.09 31.27
CA GLY A 587 15.07 -7.91 31.25
C GLY A 587 15.32 -6.89 32.37
N GLY A 588 16.33 -7.09 33.23
CA GLY A 588 16.62 -6.24 34.39
C GLY A 588 15.61 -6.35 35.54
N ARG A 589 14.72 -7.34 35.53
CA ARG A 589 13.57 -7.48 36.47
C ARG A 589 13.91 -8.44 37.60
N ILE A 590 14.84 -8.02 38.47
CA ILE A 590 15.33 -8.83 39.59
C ILE A 590 14.21 -9.13 40.60
N GLU A 591 13.36 -8.13 40.86
CA GLU A 591 12.24 -8.22 41.80
C GLU A 591 11.18 -9.23 41.31
N GLU A 592 10.84 -9.22 40.02
CA GLU A 592 9.94 -10.22 39.42
C GLU A 592 10.54 -11.64 39.48
N ALA A 593 11.86 -11.78 39.34
CA ALA A 593 12.54 -13.06 39.50
C ALA A 593 12.47 -13.56 40.95
N GLN A 594 12.65 -12.68 41.95
CA GLN A 594 12.44 -13.01 43.37
C GLN A 594 10.98 -13.45 43.63
N GLU A 595 9.99 -12.69 43.16
CA GLU A 595 8.57 -13.04 43.29
C GLU A 595 8.23 -14.40 42.67
N ILE A 596 8.78 -14.73 41.50
CA ILE A 596 8.54 -16.03 40.84
C ILE A 596 9.11 -17.16 41.70
N LEU A 597 10.31 -17.00 42.25
CA LEU A 597 10.91 -18.00 43.15
C LEU A 597 10.10 -18.18 44.44
N GLU A 598 9.59 -17.09 45.03
CA GLU A 598 8.71 -17.16 46.19
C GLU A 598 7.39 -17.88 45.88
N LYS A 599 6.74 -17.55 44.76
CA LYS A 599 5.47 -18.17 44.31
C LYS A 599 5.61 -19.67 44.01
N VAL A 600 6.78 -20.12 43.55
CA VAL A 600 7.10 -21.54 43.32
C VAL A 600 7.58 -22.26 44.60
N GLY A 601 7.74 -21.54 45.71
CA GLY A 601 8.13 -22.11 47.00
C GLY A 601 9.65 -22.31 47.17
N GLN A 602 10.48 -21.48 46.53
CA GLN A 602 11.94 -21.46 46.63
C GLN A 602 12.50 -20.14 47.24
N PRO A 603 12.04 -19.70 48.43
CA PRO A 603 12.49 -18.46 49.04
C PRO A 603 14.00 -18.45 49.35
N LEU A 604 14.62 -19.62 49.54
CA LEU A 604 16.07 -19.72 49.69
C LEU A 604 16.83 -19.28 48.43
N LYS A 605 16.35 -19.64 47.23
CA LYS A 605 16.95 -19.12 45.97
C LYS A 605 16.64 -17.62 45.80
N ALA A 606 15.45 -17.16 46.18
CA ALA A 606 15.09 -15.73 46.14
C ALA A 606 16.01 -14.87 47.03
N SER A 607 16.45 -15.39 48.19
CA SER A 607 17.37 -14.69 49.10
C SER A 607 18.79 -14.48 48.53
N ILE A 608 19.19 -15.25 47.50
CA ILE A 608 20.51 -15.10 46.85
C ILE A 608 20.62 -13.73 46.18
N PHE A 609 19.54 -13.27 45.53
CA PHE A 609 19.49 -11.98 44.84
C PHE A 609 19.67 -10.80 45.82
N GLU A 610 19.05 -10.91 47.00
CA GLU A 610 19.11 -9.89 48.04
C GLU A 610 20.54 -9.70 48.59
N GLY A 611 21.30 -10.79 48.69
CA GLY A 611 22.70 -10.76 49.10
C GLY A 611 23.64 -10.02 48.14
N GLY A 612 23.19 -9.75 46.90
CA GLY A 612 23.93 -9.03 45.87
C GLY A 612 23.63 -7.54 45.77
N ARG A 613 22.56 -7.05 46.41
CA ARG A 613 22.24 -5.62 46.47
C ARG A 613 23.33 -4.86 47.22
N PHE A 614 23.75 -3.72 46.66
CA PHE A 614 24.75 -2.84 47.26
C PHE A 614 24.31 -2.44 48.67
N TYR A 615 25.25 -2.48 49.62
CA TYR A 615 24.97 -2.05 50.98
C TYR A 615 24.64 -0.55 51.02
N HIS A 616 23.50 -0.20 51.63
CA HIS A 616 23.06 1.17 51.84
C HIS A 616 22.39 1.34 53.19
N ASP A 617 22.81 2.36 53.92
CA ASP A 617 22.22 2.76 55.19
C ASP A 617 21.80 4.24 55.03
N PRO A 618 20.51 4.53 54.75
CA PRO A 618 20.04 5.88 54.47
C PRO A 618 20.23 6.85 55.65
N ASN A 619 20.47 6.32 56.86
CA ASN A 619 20.58 7.11 58.08
C ASN A 619 21.89 7.92 58.18
N TYR A 620 22.86 7.70 57.28
CA TYR A 620 24.06 8.55 57.16
C TYR A 620 23.89 9.72 56.19
N ASP A 621 22.83 9.76 55.39
CA ASP A 621 22.58 10.83 54.41
C ASP A 621 21.79 12.02 55.02
N VAL A 622 21.39 11.92 56.30
CA VAL A 622 20.56 12.88 57.03
C VAL A 622 21.38 13.43 58.22
N GLU A 623 21.26 14.73 58.50
CA GLU A 623 21.93 15.33 59.66
C GLU A 623 21.42 14.68 60.97
N PRO A 624 22.27 14.48 62.00
CA PRO A 624 21.91 13.72 63.20
C PRO A 624 20.70 14.25 63.99
N GLU A 625 20.32 15.50 63.76
CA GLU A 625 19.24 16.20 64.46
C GLU A 625 17.85 15.91 63.84
N ASP A 626 17.79 15.49 62.57
CA ASP A 626 16.53 15.25 61.83
C ASP A 626 16.06 13.78 61.83
N VAL A 627 16.87 12.84 62.35
CA VAL A 627 16.55 11.40 62.39
C VAL A 627 15.51 11.08 63.48
N THR A 628 14.25 11.44 63.23
CA THR A 628 13.12 11.16 64.14
C THR A 628 12.65 9.70 64.10
N ASN A 629 12.87 9.00 62.98
CA ASN A 629 12.67 7.55 62.81
C ASN A 629 13.76 7.02 61.85
N PRO A 630 14.55 5.99 62.23
CA PRO A 630 15.56 5.45 61.34
C PRO A 630 14.92 4.67 60.18
N ALA A 631 15.40 4.92 58.96
CA ALA A 631 15.05 4.18 57.77
C ALA A 631 15.66 2.76 57.79
N PRO A 632 15.02 1.76 57.14
CA PRO A 632 15.59 0.42 57.03
C PRO A 632 16.90 0.43 56.22
N ILE A 633 17.83 -0.43 56.61
CA ILE A 633 19.09 -0.66 55.92
C ILE A 633 18.85 -1.61 54.75
N GLU A 634 19.39 -1.28 53.58
CA GLU A 634 19.28 -2.07 52.34
C GLU A 634 20.58 -2.84 52.03
N GLY A 635 20.45 -3.99 51.38
CA GLY A 635 21.58 -4.77 50.86
C GLY A 635 22.45 -5.45 51.92
N ASN A 636 23.62 -5.92 51.48
CA ASN A 636 24.46 -6.84 52.26
C ASN A 636 25.81 -6.21 52.65
N LEU A 637 26.04 -5.96 53.94
CA LEU A 637 27.32 -5.44 54.45
C LEU A 637 28.53 -6.35 54.16
N LYS A 638 28.32 -7.65 53.89
CA LYS A 638 29.35 -8.65 53.54
C LYS A 638 29.17 -9.15 52.10
N ARG A 639 28.90 -8.23 51.18
CA ARG A 639 28.70 -8.51 49.75
C ARG A 639 29.95 -9.14 49.11
N ASP A 640 31.15 -8.85 49.59
CA ASP A 640 32.41 -9.45 49.13
C ASP A 640 32.46 -10.99 49.32
N ILE A 641 32.02 -11.47 50.48
CA ILE A 641 31.94 -12.91 50.80
C ILE A 641 30.83 -13.56 49.99
N TRP A 642 29.66 -12.92 49.88
CA TRP A 642 28.57 -13.39 49.04
C TRP A 642 29.00 -13.53 47.57
N LYS A 643 29.66 -12.52 47.02
CA LYS A 643 30.11 -12.47 45.61
C LYS A 643 31.13 -13.59 45.32
N PHE A 644 32.05 -13.85 46.25
CA PHE A 644 32.96 -14.99 46.16
C PHE A 644 32.25 -16.35 46.18
N ILE A 645 31.20 -16.51 47.01
CA ILE A 645 30.42 -17.76 47.08
C ILE A 645 29.59 -17.96 45.80
N VAL A 646 28.88 -16.93 45.34
CA VAL A 646 28.07 -17.00 44.12
C VAL A 646 28.94 -17.20 42.87
N TRP A 647 30.15 -16.61 42.83
CA TRP A 647 31.15 -16.94 41.82
C TRP A 647 31.46 -18.45 41.81
N LYS A 648 31.70 -19.05 42.99
CA LYS A 648 31.96 -20.50 43.07
C LYS A 648 30.75 -21.35 42.71
N MET A 649 29.53 -20.88 42.96
CA MET A 649 28.31 -21.54 42.47
C MET A 649 28.21 -21.50 40.94
N SER A 650 28.64 -20.42 40.28
CA SER A 650 28.65 -20.32 38.81
C SER A 650 29.66 -21.29 38.13
N GLU A 651 30.72 -21.69 38.83
CA GLU A 651 31.71 -22.67 38.37
C GLU A 651 31.22 -24.13 38.50
N GLU A 652 30.25 -24.43 39.38
CA GLU A 652 29.81 -25.81 39.65
C GLU A 652 29.03 -26.39 38.45
N THR A 653 29.51 -27.52 37.93
CA THR A 653 29.05 -28.11 36.66
C THR A 653 27.78 -28.93 36.79
N GLN A 654 27.37 -29.27 38.01
CA GLN A 654 26.11 -29.97 38.30
C GLN A 654 24.88 -29.06 38.15
N PHE A 655 25.03 -27.73 38.27
CA PHE A 655 23.95 -26.79 38.00
C PHE A 655 23.65 -26.70 36.49
N ASN A 656 22.39 -26.43 36.16
CA ASN A 656 22.00 -26.25 34.76
C ASN A 656 22.55 -24.94 34.17
N VAL A 657 22.60 -24.84 32.85
CA VAL A 657 23.22 -23.72 32.13
C VAL A 657 22.65 -22.35 32.53
N TYR A 658 21.34 -22.24 32.73
CA TYR A 658 20.67 -20.97 33.05
C TYR A 658 20.82 -20.58 34.52
N GLU A 659 20.90 -21.56 35.41
CA GLU A 659 21.20 -21.36 36.83
C GLU A 659 22.68 -20.94 37.04
N ARG A 660 23.61 -21.57 36.32
CA ARG A 660 25.01 -21.12 36.26
C ARG A 660 25.16 -19.72 35.68
N ALA A 661 24.42 -19.40 34.62
CA ALA A 661 24.40 -18.06 34.04
C ALA A 661 23.78 -17.03 34.99
N THR A 662 22.73 -17.39 35.74
CA THR A 662 22.14 -16.55 36.80
C THR A 662 23.17 -16.20 37.88
N TYR A 663 23.86 -17.20 38.43
CA TYR A 663 24.93 -16.95 39.40
C TYR A 663 26.09 -16.16 38.76
N GLY A 664 26.42 -16.44 37.50
CA GLY A 664 27.43 -15.70 36.74
C GLY A 664 27.10 -14.22 36.60
N THR A 665 25.86 -13.87 36.24
CA THR A 665 25.39 -12.47 36.16
C THR A 665 25.47 -11.77 37.51
N LEU A 666 25.10 -12.46 38.59
CA LEU A 666 25.14 -11.93 39.95
C LEU A 666 26.56 -11.73 40.50
N SER A 667 27.54 -12.53 40.08
CA SER A 667 28.93 -12.47 40.57
C SER A 667 29.94 -11.84 39.60
N GLY A 668 29.52 -11.52 38.37
CA GLY A 668 30.39 -11.00 37.31
C GLY A 668 31.24 -12.06 36.58
N ASN A 669 30.80 -13.31 36.46
CA ASN A 669 31.55 -14.38 35.77
C ASN A 669 31.08 -14.57 34.31
N LEU A 670 31.76 -13.93 33.36
CA LEU A 670 31.40 -14.00 31.93
C LEU A 670 31.39 -15.44 31.40
N GLN A 671 32.37 -16.26 31.76
CA GLN A 671 32.49 -17.65 31.27
C GLN A 671 31.30 -18.54 31.69
N ALA A 672 30.62 -18.23 32.79
CA ALA A 672 29.40 -18.93 33.20
C ALA A 672 28.14 -18.43 32.47
N ILE A 673 28.14 -17.18 32.01
CA ILE A 673 27.01 -16.52 31.34
C ILE A 673 26.95 -16.87 29.85
N LEU A 674 28.10 -16.85 29.14
CA LEU A 674 28.18 -17.03 27.68
C LEU A 674 27.46 -18.29 27.14
N PRO A 675 27.46 -19.46 27.81
CA PRO A 675 26.74 -20.64 27.32
C PRO A 675 25.20 -20.51 27.30
N ALA A 676 24.62 -19.54 28.02
CA ALA A 676 23.20 -19.23 27.96
C ALA A 676 22.84 -18.18 26.88
N CYS A 677 23.83 -17.42 26.41
CA CYS A 677 23.66 -16.31 25.47
C CYS A 677 23.55 -16.81 24.02
N LYS A 678 22.40 -16.57 23.37
CA LYS A 678 22.09 -17.11 22.03
C LYS A 678 22.06 -16.04 20.94
N THR A 679 21.83 -14.78 21.32
CA THR A 679 21.75 -13.64 20.41
C THR A 679 22.99 -12.75 20.54
N TRP A 680 23.17 -11.83 19.59
CA TRP A 680 24.20 -10.80 19.68
C TRP A 680 23.94 -9.86 20.87
N ASP A 681 22.67 -9.51 21.10
CA ASP A 681 22.23 -8.66 22.22
C ASP A 681 22.58 -9.30 23.58
N ASP A 682 22.44 -10.63 23.72
CA ASP A 682 22.83 -11.36 24.94
C ASP A 682 24.35 -11.33 25.19
N TRP A 683 25.15 -11.49 24.13
CA TRP A 683 26.61 -11.50 24.23
C TRP A 683 27.16 -10.12 24.57
N LEU A 684 26.61 -9.08 23.94
CA LEU A 684 26.95 -7.69 24.24
C LEU A 684 26.53 -7.33 25.68
N TRP A 685 25.32 -7.69 26.09
CA TRP A 685 24.82 -7.46 27.45
C TRP A 685 25.69 -8.15 28.49
N ALA A 686 26.00 -9.44 28.31
CA ALA A 686 26.81 -10.19 29.26
C ALA A 686 28.20 -9.56 29.44
N SER A 687 28.82 -9.13 28.34
CA SER A 687 30.14 -8.51 28.34
C SER A 687 30.12 -7.15 29.06
N TYR A 688 29.17 -6.28 28.71
CA TYR A 688 29.05 -4.95 29.33
C TYR A 688 28.59 -5.02 30.80
N LYS A 689 27.70 -5.95 31.17
CA LYS A 689 27.24 -6.16 32.55
C LYS A 689 28.40 -6.58 33.46
N VAL A 690 29.24 -7.51 32.99
CA VAL A 690 30.43 -7.96 33.73
C VAL A 690 31.48 -6.84 33.79
N MET A 691 31.72 -6.13 32.70
CA MET A 691 32.64 -4.98 32.67
C MET A 691 32.24 -3.93 33.71
N LEU A 692 30.97 -3.51 33.73
CA LEU A 692 30.42 -2.57 34.73
C LEU A 692 30.55 -3.08 36.17
N ASP A 693 30.25 -4.36 36.41
CA ASP A 693 30.41 -4.95 37.75
C ASP A 693 31.87 -4.88 38.23
N VAL A 694 32.85 -5.04 37.34
CA VAL A 694 34.28 -4.87 37.66
C VAL A 694 34.62 -3.39 37.94
N TYR A 695 34.05 -2.42 37.21
CA TYR A 695 34.21 -0.99 37.54
C TYR A 695 33.61 -0.66 38.92
N TYR A 696 32.37 -1.07 39.19
CA TYR A 696 31.69 -0.85 40.47
C TYR A 696 32.47 -1.49 41.63
N GLU A 697 32.89 -2.75 41.49
CA GLU A 697 33.67 -3.45 42.51
C GLU A 697 35.05 -2.80 42.74
N SER A 698 35.68 -2.27 41.68
CA SER A 698 36.95 -1.56 41.79
C SER A 698 36.79 -0.30 42.64
N GLU A 699 35.84 0.58 42.34
CA GLU A 699 35.63 1.83 43.08
C GLU A 699 35.22 1.59 44.55
N ILE A 700 34.33 0.62 44.78
CA ILE A 700 33.94 0.20 46.14
C ILE A 700 35.18 -0.25 46.95
N ARG A 701 36.09 -1.02 46.33
CA ARG A 701 37.31 -1.50 47.02
C ARG A 701 38.37 -0.43 47.19
N HIS A 702 38.50 0.54 46.28
CA HIS A 702 39.44 1.66 46.44
C HIS A 702 38.99 2.65 47.52
N THR A 703 37.68 2.81 47.73
CA THR A 703 37.12 3.71 48.75
C THR A 703 37.51 3.30 50.18
N PRO A 704 38.28 4.11 50.94
CA PRO A 704 38.85 3.68 52.22
C PRO A 704 37.84 3.64 53.38
N HIS A 705 36.75 4.42 53.32
CA HIS A 705 35.85 4.64 54.46
C HIS A 705 34.82 3.51 54.69
N ASN A 706 34.66 2.56 53.75
CA ASN A 706 33.80 1.38 53.93
C ASN A 706 34.43 0.28 54.79
N ARG A 707 35.70 0.39 55.16
CA ARG A 707 36.48 -0.71 55.76
C ARG A 707 36.34 -0.80 57.29
N ARG A 708 35.16 -1.22 57.79
CA ARG A 708 34.97 -1.59 59.21
C ARG A 708 35.64 -2.94 59.55
N GLY A 709 36.97 -2.93 59.62
CA GLY A 709 37.76 -3.86 60.46
C GLY A 709 38.33 -5.14 59.85
N ASN A 710 37.99 -5.51 58.61
CA ASN A 710 38.60 -6.65 57.90
C ASN A 710 38.97 -6.27 56.45
N ALA A 711 39.99 -6.94 55.90
CA ALA A 711 40.30 -6.85 54.47
C ALA A 711 39.23 -7.59 53.65
N PRO A 712 38.81 -7.07 52.49
CA PRO A 712 37.79 -7.70 51.66
C PRO A 712 38.30 -9.03 51.09
N LYS A 713 37.39 -9.99 50.89
CA LYS A 713 37.71 -11.28 50.28
C LYS A 713 38.25 -11.08 48.86
N GLU A 714 39.44 -11.63 48.58
CA GLU A 714 40.03 -11.60 47.25
C GLU A 714 39.17 -12.40 46.25
N LEU A 715 38.84 -11.77 45.13
CA LEU A 715 38.19 -12.40 43.98
C LEU A 715 39.26 -13.00 43.04
N PRO A 716 38.94 -14.05 42.26
CA PRO A 716 39.89 -14.68 41.34
C PRO A 716 40.52 -13.69 40.35
N SER A 717 41.76 -13.94 39.91
CA SER A 717 42.44 -13.07 38.92
C SER A 717 41.65 -12.91 37.62
N ILE A 718 40.91 -13.95 37.20
CA ILE A 718 40.03 -13.94 36.04
C ILE A 718 38.96 -12.85 36.15
N TYR A 719 38.43 -12.59 37.35
CA TYR A 719 37.42 -11.55 37.57
C TYR A 719 37.88 -10.19 37.04
N TRP A 720 39.07 -9.76 37.47
CA TRP A 720 39.67 -8.47 37.13
C TRP A 720 40.13 -8.38 35.66
N GLN A 721 40.47 -9.51 35.04
CA GLN A 721 40.85 -9.59 33.63
C GLN A 721 39.68 -9.32 32.67
N GLN A 722 38.44 -9.30 33.15
CA GLN A 722 37.23 -9.01 32.36
C GLN A 722 36.96 -7.49 32.20
N ASN A 723 37.80 -6.60 32.73
CA ASN A 723 37.75 -5.18 32.37
C ASN A 723 38.35 -4.96 30.97
N LEU A 724 37.63 -5.42 29.95
CA LEU A 724 37.99 -5.28 28.55
C LEU A 724 37.56 -3.90 28.03
N GLN A 725 38.34 -3.33 27.12
CA GLN A 725 37.91 -2.12 26.41
C GLN A 725 36.80 -2.48 25.38
N PRO A 726 35.87 -1.56 25.07
CA PRO A 726 34.80 -1.77 24.10
C PRO A 726 35.26 -2.44 22.80
N GLU A 727 36.36 -1.96 22.22
CA GLU A 727 36.90 -2.43 20.93
C GLU A 727 37.31 -3.91 21.00
N ILE A 728 37.82 -4.35 22.16
CA ILE A 728 38.19 -5.75 22.41
C ILE A 728 36.94 -6.61 22.53
N ILE A 729 35.91 -6.13 23.24
CA ILE A 729 34.62 -6.82 23.35
C ILE A 729 34.01 -7.05 21.97
N PHE A 730 34.05 -6.04 21.09
CA PHE A 730 33.52 -6.17 19.72
C PHE A 730 34.38 -7.08 18.83
N ALA A 731 35.71 -7.04 18.96
CA ALA A 731 36.60 -7.98 18.27
C ALA A 731 36.35 -9.44 18.69
N ASP A 732 36.16 -9.68 20.00
CA ASP A 732 35.79 -10.99 20.54
C ASP A 732 34.43 -11.47 19.99
N ILE A 733 33.42 -10.59 19.97
CA ILE A 733 32.08 -10.89 19.40
C ILE A 733 32.17 -11.23 17.90
N GLN A 734 32.99 -10.51 17.13
CA GLN A 734 33.22 -10.81 15.70
C GLN A 734 33.97 -12.14 15.50
N ALA A 735 34.79 -12.57 16.47
CA ALA A 735 35.50 -13.85 16.46
C ALA A 735 34.66 -15.05 16.97
N VAL A 736 33.42 -14.83 17.46
CA VAL A 736 32.54 -15.88 17.97
C VAL A 736 32.23 -16.95 16.91
N LYS A 737 32.27 -18.22 17.33
CA LYS A 737 32.00 -19.40 16.48
C LYS A 737 30.53 -19.53 16.05
N HIS A 738 29.60 -18.96 16.81
CA HIS A 738 28.18 -18.97 16.49
C HIS A 738 27.88 -18.06 15.30
N GLU A 739 27.42 -18.67 14.21
CA GLU A 739 27.20 -18.01 12.92
C GLU A 739 26.27 -16.79 13.03
N ASN A 740 25.11 -16.92 13.68
CA ASN A 740 24.11 -15.84 13.84
C ASN A 740 24.65 -14.59 14.55
N ILE A 741 25.55 -14.76 15.53
CA ILE A 741 26.14 -13.65 16.28
C ILE A 741 27.16 -12.93 15.40
N ARG A 742 28.00 -13.71 14.70
CA ARG A 742 29.01 -13.18 13.78
C ARG A 742 28.38 -12.52 12.53
N THR A 743 27.27 -13.02 12.01
CA THR A 743 26.58 -12.39 10.88
C THR A 743 25.90 -11.09 11.28
N TYR A 744 25.31 -11.01 12.49
CA TYR A 744 24.78 -9.75 13.00
C TYR A 744 25.89 -8.72 13.28
N ALA A 745 26.96 -9.11 13.95
CA ALA A 745 28.08 -8.22 14.29
C ALA A 745 28.77 -7.60 13.06
N ASN A 746 28.75 -8.29 11.92
CA ASN A 746 29.27 -7.82 10.64
C ASN A 746 28.18 -7.24 9.71
N SER A 747 26.94 -7.09 10.20
CA SER A 747 25.86 -6.44 9.45
C SER A 747 25.98 -4.91 9.52
N THR A 748 25.36 -4.19 8.59
CA THR A 748 25.39 -2.73 8.53
C THR A 748 24.89 -2.09 9.83
N PHE A 749 23.77 -2.56 10.39
CA PHE A 749 23.26 -2.08 11.67
C PHE A 749 24.15 -2.48 12.86
N GLY A 750 24.80 -3.65 12.83
CA GLY A 750 25.78 -4.04 13.85
C GLY A 750 26.99 -3.11 13.89
N LEU A 751 27.50 -2.71 12.71
CA LEU A 751 28.58 -1.72 12.59
C LEU A 751 28.14 -0.31 13.00
N ILE A 752 26.91 0.11 12.67
CA ILE A 752 26.33 1.37 13.15
C ILE A 752 26.28 1.37 14.69
N GLN A 753 25.73 0.31 15.29
CA GLN A 753 25.64 0.17 16.75
C GLN A 753 27.02 0.13 17.42
N PHE A 754 28.02 -0.52 16.79
CA PHE A 754 29.41 -0.50 17.24
C PHE A 754 29.95 0.93 17.36
N HIS A 755 29.98 1.69 16.27
CA HIS A 755 30.54 3.06 16.28
C HIS A 755 29.72 4.02 17.13
N LEU A 756 28.40 3.82 17.25
CA LEU A 756 27.56 4.56 18.19
C LEU A 756 27.97 4.29 19.64
N ILE A 757 28.30 3.04 20.00
CA ILE A 757 28.71 2.69 21.37
C ILE A 757 30.13 3.19 21.67
N THR A 758 31.08 3.07 20.75
CA THR A 758 32.46 3.58 20.91
C THR A 758 32.61 5.10 20.76
N SER A 759 31.55 5.80 20.30
CA SER A 759 31.54 7.25 20.02
C SER A 759 32.32 7.68 18.76
N GLN A 760 32.65 6.75 17.86
CA GLN A 760 33.43 7.01 16.64
C GLN A 760 32.53 7.51 15.49
N LEU A 761 31.94 8.70 15.65
CA LEU A 761 30.96 9.25 14.69
C LEU A 761 31.55 9.60 13.32
N GLU A 762 32.79 10.09 13.24
CA GLU A 762 33.44 10.40 11.97
C GLU A 762 33.69 9.13 11.14
N GLU A 763 34.26 8.09 11.77
CA GLU A 763 34.49 6.77 11.15
C GLU A 763 33.17 6.11 10.70
N LEU A 764 32.08 6.34 11.44
CA LEU A 764 30.74 5.86 11.08
C LEU A 764 30.23 6.52 9.79
N ILE A 765 30.33 7.85 9.67
CA ILE A 765 29.92 8.57 8.45
C ILE A 765 30.77 8.15 7.25
N ASP A 766 32.08 8.00 7.43
CA ASP A 766 33.01 7.51 6.41
C ASP A 766 32.65 6.10 5.92
N THR A 767 32.37 5.19 6.87
CA THR A 767 31.93 3.82 6.58
C THR A 767 30.59 3.82 5.82
N ILE A 768 29.63 4.64 6.24
CA ILE A 768 28.33 4.80 5.58
C ILE A 768 28.50 5.33 4.15
N CYS A 769 29.31 6.36 3.91
CA CYS A 769 29.57 6.89 2.57
C CYS A 769 30.16 5.83 1.63
N SER A 770 31.11 5.03 2.12
CA SER A 770 31.74 3.95 1.33
C SER A 770 30.73 2.92 0.78
N TRP A 771 29.61 2.71 1.48
CA TRP A 771 28.53 1.80 1.06
C TRP A 771 27.69 2.35 -0.10
N PHE A 772 27.66 3.67 -0.28
CA PHE A 772 26.88 4.35 -1.33
C PHE A 772 27.73 4.83 -2.52
N GLU A 773 29.03 5.07 -2.33
CA GLU A 773 29.95 5.49 -3.40
C GLU A 773 30.22 4.39 -4.45
N ASN A 774 30.18 3.12 -4.07
CA ASN A 774 30.50 1.97 -4.93
C ASN A 774 29.28 1.29 -5.58
N GLY A 775 28.12 1.96 -5.58
CA GLY A 775 26.80 1.35 -5.79
C GLY A 775 26.38 1.02 -7.23
N GLU A 776 27.16 1.40 -8.25
CA GLU A 776 26.78 1.17 -9.67
C GLU A 776 27.34 -0.13 -10.28
N GLU A 777 28.38 -0.73 -9.71
CA GLU A 777 29.02 -1.95 -10.26
C GLU A 777 28.76 -3.24 -9.47
N ASN A 778 28.26 -3.15 -8.24
CA ASN A 778 27.99 -4.32 -7.39
C ASN A 778 26.49 -4.50 -7.11
N ASP A 779 25.99 -5.72 -7.27
CA ASP A 779 24.61 -6.18 -7.00
C ASP A 779 24.24 -6.17 -5.50
N SER A 780 25.01 -5.41 -4.70
CA SER A 780 24.96 -5.27 -3.24
C SER A 780 24.68 -3.82 -2.83
N ASN A 781 23.79 -3.14 -3.55
CA ASN A 781 23.31 -1.83 -3.12
C ASN A 781 22.68 -1.97 -1.71
N PRO A 782 23.13 -1.22 -0.69
CA PRO A 782 22.64 -1.29 0.70
C PRO A 782 21.11 -1.18 0.85
N GLY A 783 20.43 -0.66 -0.18
CA GLY A 783 18.99 -0.68 -0.31
C GLY A 783 18.31 0.54 0.33
N THR A 784 17.18 0.93 -0.24
CA THR A 784 16.44 2.15 0.10
C THR A 784 16.11 2.29 1.60
N HIS A 785 15.97 1.16 2.30
CA HIS A 785 15.78 1.12 3.76
C HIS A 785 16.97 1.67 4.55
N LEU A 786 18.20 1.25 4.24
CA LEU A 786 19.38 1.72 4.97
C LEU A 786 19.65 3.18 4.63
N LEU A 787 19.50 3.58 3.37
CA LEU A 787 19.64 4.97 2.93
C LEU A 787 18.62 5.91 3.62
N ARG A 788 17.39 5.44 3.87
CA ARG A 788 16.43 6.17 4.72
C ARG A 788 16.99 6.38 6.11
N PHE A 789 17.38 5.30 6.80
CA PHE A 789 17.87 5.37 8.16
C PHE A 789 19.08 6.31 8.28
N THR A 790 20.10 6.13 7.43
CA THR A 790 21.33 6.93 7.49
C THR A 790 21.08 8.40 7.20
N THR A 791 20.15 8.74 6.28
CA THR A 791 19.74 10.13 6.03
C THR A 791 19.09 10.76 7.26
N HIS A 792 18.15 10.07 7.92
CA HIS A 792 17.48 10.59 9.11
C HIS A 792 18.45 10.67 10.31
N PHE A 793 19.37 9.72 10.44
CA PHE A 793 20.44 9.74 11.44
C PHE A 793 21.42 10.91 11.24
N VAL A 794 21.84 11.18 10.00
CA VAL A 794 22.69 12.33 9.65
C VAL A 794 22.01 13.66 10.02
N ILE A 795 20.72 13.81 9.69
CA ILE A 795 19.96 15.03 10.04
C ILE A 795 19.81 15.16 11.56
N TYR A 796 19.60 14.06 12.28
CA TYR A 796 19.62 14.01 13.75
C TYR A 796 20.98 14.47 14.33
N CYS A 797 22.09 13.99 13.78
CA CYS A 797 23.44 14.38 14.22
C CYS A 797 23.69 15.89 14.04
N ARG A 798 23.32 16.45 12.89
CA ARG A 798 23.40 17.89 12.62
C ARG A 798 22.57 18.72 13.60
N HIS A 799 21.34 18.28 13.89
CA HIS A 799 20.42 19.00 14.78
C HIS A 799 20.89 19.08 16.24
N ILE A 800 21.75 18.16 16.68
CA ILE A 800 22.35 18.14 18.04
C ILE A 800 23.79 18.68 18.02
N GLU A 801 24.25 19.21 16.88
CA GLU A 801 25.61 19.75 16.70
C GLU A 801 26.71 18.71 17.02
N LEU A 802 26.45 17.43 16.74
CA LEU A 802 27.45 16.37 16.88
C LEU A 802 28.56 16.55 15.82
N PRO A 803 29.83 16.24 16.15
CA PRO A 803 30.94 16.38 15.21
C PRO A 803 30.81 15.36 14.06
N VAL A 804 30.34 15.84 12.91
CA VAL A 804 30.19 15.07 11.67
C VAL A 804 30.67 15.90 10.47
N ASN A 805 31.16 15.23 9.42
CA ASN A 805 31.63 15.89 8.21
C ASN A 805 30.46 16.25 7.29
N ASP A 806 30.17 17.54 7.14
CA ASP A 806 29.03 18.04 6.36
C ASP A 806 29.05 17.67 4.87
N GLU A 807 30.22 17.58 4.23
CA GLU A 807 30.34 17.22 2.80
C GLU A 807 29.89 15.77 2.55
N LYS A 808 30.26 14.88 3.48
CA LYS A 808 29.87 13.47 3.48
C LYS A 808 28.39 13.30 3.84
N CYS A 809 27.90 14.08 4.80
CA CYS A 809 26.49 14.14 5.15
C CYS A 809 25.61 14.61 3.97
N ASP A 810 26.01 15.66 3.25
CA ASP A 810 25.32 16.16 2.06
C ASP A 810 25.33 15.12 0.92
N THR A 811 26.40 14.34 0.79
CA THR A 811 26.50 13.23 -0.17
C THR A 811 25.45 12.15 0.10
N ILE A 812 25.23 11.76 1.36
CA ILE A 812 24.20 10.78 1.77
C ILE A 812 22.79 11.35 1.49
N ILE A 813 22.52 12.60 1.87
CA ILE A 813 21.22 13.25 1.64
C ILE A 813 20.95 13.37 0.13
N CYS A 814 21.97 13.72 -0.68
CA CYS A 814 21.87 13.77 -2.14
C CYS A 814 21.57 12.40 -2.76
N ALA A 815 22.17 11.31 -2.27
CA ALA A 815 21.86 9.96 -2.71
C ALA A 815 20.39 9.60 -2.42
N TYR A 816 19.87 9.98 -1.25
CA TYR A 816 18.46 9.76 -0.91
C TYR A 816 17.49 10.62 -1.75
N ILE A 817 17.85 11.87 -2.05
CA ILE A 817 17.07 12.74 -2.96
C ILE A 817 16.97 12.12 -4.36
N ARG A 818 18.06 11.56 -4.91
CA ARG A 818 18.05 10.85 -6.20
C ARG A 818 17.10 9.64 -6.18
N GLU A 819 17.11 8.88 -5.10
CA GLU A 819 16.26 7.71 -4.92
C GLU A 819 14.77 8.09 -4.72
N LEU A 820 14.46 9.15 -3.98
CA LEU A 820 13.11 9.74 -3.91
C LEU A 820 12.63 10.22 -5.29
N THR A 821 13.54 10.79 -6.10
CA THR A 821 13.24 11.21 -7.48
C THR A 821 12.89 10.01 -8.35
N ARG A 822 13.67 8.92 -8.26
CA ARG A 822 13.39 7.65 -8.97
C ARG A 822 12.04 7.03 -8.57
N LEU A 823 11.61 7.24 -7.33
CA LEU A 823 10.33 6.77 -6.78
C LEU A 823 9.17 7.76 -7.00
N ASN A 824 9.40 8.91 -7.64
CA ASN A 824 8.43 9.98 -7.91
C ASN A 824 7.85 10.71 -6.67
N TYR A 825 8.56 10.73 -5.53
CA TYR A 825 8.12 11.44 -4.30
C TYR A 825 8.49 12.92 -4.28
N PHE A 826 8.00 13.64 -5.29
CA PHE A 826 8.42 15.01 -5.58
C PHE A 826 8.06 16.02 -4.48
N GLU A 827 6.89 15.86 -3.83
CA GLU A 827 6.42 16.69 -2.71
C GLU A 827 7.28 16.57 -1.44
N MET A 828 8.20 15.60 -1.38
CA MET A 828 9.07 15.39 -0.21
C MET A 828 10.45 16.03 -0.36
N ILE A 829 10.94 16.18 -1.59
CA ILE A 829 12.34 16.52 -1.88
C ILE A 829 12.70 17.95 -1.40
N GLY A 830 11.73 18.87 -1.34
CA GLY A 830 11.96 20.24 -0.82
C GLY A 830 12.50 20.26 0.61
N THR A 831 12.00 19.39 1.49
CA THR A 831 12.47 19.33 2.88
C THR A 831 13.89 18.76 2.99
N TYR A 832 14.20 17.70 2.26
CA TYR A 832 15.52 17.07 2.31
C TYR A 832 16.58 17.93 1.63
N THR A 833 16.22 18.67 0.58
CA THR A 833 17.13 19.67 -0.01
C THR A 833 17.38 20.84 0.94
N ALA A 834 16.39 21.31 1.70
CA ALA A 834 16.61 22.33 2.74
C ALA A 834 17.56 21.86 3.88
N CYS A 835 17.73 20.55 4.08
CA CYS A 835 18.68 19.97 5.05
C CYS A 835 20.14 19.89 4.56
N LEU A 836 20.43 20.26 3.30
CA LEU A 836 21.81 20.29 2.78
C LEU A 836 22.55 21.54 3.29
N ALA A 837 23.81 21.40 3.67
CA ALA A 837 24.62 22.51 4.15
C ALA A 837 25.04 23.46 3.03
N ASP A 838 25.37 22.94 1.84
CA ASP A 838 25.73 23.79 0.69
C ASP A 838 24.52 24.26 -0.13
N ILE A 839 24.24 25.57 -0.08
CA ILE A 839 23.24 26.27 -0.90
C ILE A 839 23.44 26.02 -2.41
N SER A 840 24.67 25.83 -2.88
CA SER A 840 24.95 25.53 -4.29
C SER A 840 24.44 24.15 -4.70
N GLN A 841 24.51 23.16 -3.80
CA GLN A 841 23.93 21.83 -3.97
C GLN A 841 22.40 21.87 -3.86
N GLN A 842 21.84 22.65 -2.94
CA GLN A 842 20.37 22.87 -2.86
C GLN A 842 19.80 23.31 -4.21
N VAL A 843 20.38 24.37 -4.80
CA VAL A 843 19.96 24.92 -6.10
C VAL A 843 20.16 23.91 -7.22
N THR A 844 21.28 23.18 -7.23
CA THR A 844 21.61 22.21 -8.29
C THR A 844 20.70 20.97 -8.25
N CYS A 845 20.52 20.36 -7.07
CA CYS A 845 19.64 19.21 -6.89
C CYS A 845 18.18 19.54 -7.21
N TYR A 846 17.67 20.69 -6.76
CA TYR A 846 16.29 21.07 -7.04
C TYR A 846 16.07 21.46 -8.51
N SER A 847 17.05 22.14 -9.14
CA SER A 847 17.01 22.41 -10.58
C SER A 847 16.99 21.12 -11.40
N ASN A 848 17.75 20.09 -11.01
CA ASN A 848 17.77 18.79 -11.69
C ASN A 848 16.45 18.03 -11.49
N LEU A 849 15.84 18.10 -10.29
CA LEU A 849 14.51 17.55 -10.04
C LEU A 849 13.48 18.13 -11.01
N LEU A 850 13.38 19.46 -11.09
CA LEU A 850 12.33 20.11 -11.86
C LEU A 850 12.43 19.80 -13.37
N GLN A 851 13.65 19.60 -13.90
CA GLN A 851 13.88 19.17 -15.30
C GLN A 851 13.35 17.77 -15.62
N LEU A 852 13.24 16.89 -14.61
CA LEU A 852 12.74 15.52 -14.77
C LEU A 852 11.20 15.42 -14.71
N LEU A 853 10.51 16.49 -14.30
CA LEU A 853 9.05 16.50 -14.15
C LEU A 853 8.34 16.76 -15.49
N PRO A 854 7.44 15.87 -15.96
CA PRO A 854 6.76 16.03 -17.24
C PRO A 854 5.59 17.03 -17.20
N ASN A 855 4.98 17.25 -16.03
CA ASN A 855 3.71 17.97 -15.88
C ASN A 855 3.89 19.32 -15.18
N ALA A 856 3.35 20.39 -15.78
CA ALA A 856 3.39 21.74 -15.23
C ALA A 856 2.70 21.87 -13.85
N GLU A 857 1.64 21.10 -13.60
CA GLU A 857 0.98 21.08 -12.28
C GLU A 857 1.88 20.48 -11.19
N SER A 858 2.59 19.39 -11.51
CA SER A 858 3.56 18.78 -10.60
C SER A 858 4.75 19.70 -10.35
N GLN A 859 5.25 20.37 -11.39
CA GLN A 859 6.29 21.41 -11.27
C GLN A 859 5.85 22.53 -10.32
N LYS A 860 4.62 23.04 -10.47
CA LYS A 860 4.07 24.06 -9.58
C LYS A 860 4.00 23.59 -8.12
N ARG A 861 3.42 22.41 -7.84
CA ARG A 861 3.35 21.86 -6.48
C ARG A 861 4.74 21.69 -5.85
N CYS A 862 5.75 21.34 -6.64
CA CYS A 862 7.13 21.28 -6.17
C CYS A 862 7.66 22.67 -5.79
N LEU A 863 7.44 23.69 -6.62
CA LEU A 863 7.82 25.07 -6.30
C LEU A 863 7.07 25.63 -5.07
N ASP A 864 5.80 25.25 -4.87
CA ASP A 864 5.04 25.56 -3.66
C ASP A 864 5.70 24.91 -2.42
N VAL A 865 6.03 23.61 -2.48
CA VAL A 865 6.77 22.90 -1.42
C VAL A 865 8.17 23.47 -1.18
N ALA A 866 8.88 23.91 -2.22
CA ALA A 866 10.19 24.54 -2.10
C ALA A 866 10.11 25.89 -1.36
N LYS A 867 9.02 26.63 -1.58
CA LYS A 867 8.70 27.87 -0.87
C LYS A 867 8.44 27.61 0.62
N ASP A 868 7.60 26.63 0.92
CA ASP A 868 7.31 26.21 2.30
C ASP A 868 8.55 25.68 3.04
N ALA A 869 9.50 25.08 2.32
CA ALA A 869 10.78 24.62 2.85
C ALA A 869 11.87 25.72 2.94
N GLY A 870 11.56 26.97 2.58
CA GLY A 870 12.50 28.10 2.68
C GLY A 870 13.61 28.15 1.61
N LEU A 871 13.49 27.38 0.53
CA LEU A 871 14.50 27.33 -0.53
C LEU A 871 14.50 28.60 -1.40
N ASN A 872 15.66 28.95 -1.97
CA ASN A 872 15.79 30.10 -2.87
C ASN A 872 15.24 29.81 -4.28
N ILE A 873 13.92 29.90 -4.41
CA ILE A 873 13.15 29.70 -5.66
C ILE A 873 13.77 30.50 -6.83
N ASN A 874 14.13 31.76 -6.59
CA ASN A 874 14.69 32.64 -7.62
C ASN A 874 15.99 32.08 -8.23
N SER A 875 16.87 31.53 -7.39
CA SER A 875 18.12 30.90 -7.84
C SER A 875 17.87 29.55 -8.53
N ILE A 876 16.91 28.76 -8.03
CA ILE A 876 16.48 27.49 -8.62
C ILE A 876 15.94 27.69 -10.03
N ILE A 877 14.91 28.54 -10.20
CA ILE A 877 14.29 28.80 -11.50
C ILE A 877 15.33 29.33 -12.48
N ARG A 878 16.15 30.31 -12.06
CA ARG A 878 17.23 30.84 -12.89
C ARG A 878 18.18 29.74 -13.36
N ARG A 879 18.64 28.86 -12.46
CA ARG A 879 19.56 27.76 -12.81
C ARG A 879 18.94 26.77 -13.78
N THR A 880 17.65 26.48 -13.66
CA THR A 880 16.94 25.59 -14.59
C THR A 880 16.73 26.23 -15.96
N VAL A 881 16.37 27.52 -16.00
CA VAL A 881 16.26 28.29 -17.24
C VAL A 881 17.61 28.38 -17.95
N GLU A 882 18.71 28.55 -17.21
CA GLU A 882 20.08 28.50 -17.74
C GLU A 882 20.47 27.10 -18.26
N ALA A 883 20.05 26.01 -17.58
CA ALA A 883 20.28 24.64 -18.05
C ALA A 883 19.55 24.33 -19.37
N ILE A 884 18.25 24.60 -19.44
CA ILE A 884 17.42 24.37 -20.65
C ILE A 884 17.90 25.25 -21.82
N LYS A 885 18.38 26.47 -21.54
CA LYS A 885 19.06 27.32 -22.56
C LYS A 885 20.36 26.66 -23.02
N GLY A 886 21.22 26.24 -22.08
CA GLY A 886 22.55 25.70 -22.32
C GLY A 886 22.57 24.44 -23.21
N GLU A 887 21.57 23.57 -23.10
CA GLU A 887 21.45 22.36 -23.93
C GLU A 887 21.32 22.66 -25.44
N ASN A 888 20.95 23.89 -25.85
CA ASN A 888 20.63 24.17 -27.25
C ASN A 888 21.07 25.57 -27.76
N ILE A 889 22.15 26.13 -27.23
CA ILE A 889 22.85 27.26 -27.87
C ILE A 889 23.75 26.73 -29.00
N ILE A 890 23.13 26.27 -30.09
CA ILE A 890 23.54 26.35 -31.51
C ILE A 890 22.40 25.72 -32.31
N CYS A 891 21.59 26.55 -32.97
CA CYS A 891 21.04 26.17 -34.27
C CYS A 891 21.06 27.42 -35.15
N ASN A 892 21.98 27.41 -36.13
CA ASN A 892 22.12 28.44 -37.13
C ASN A 892 20.77 28.76 -37.78
N ILE A 893 20.60 30.00 -38.24
CA ILE A 893 19.37 30.50 -38.88
C ILE A 893 19.19 29.93 -40.31
N GLN A 894 19.69 28.72 -40.58
CA GLN A 894 19.76 28.09 -41.90
C GLN A 894 18.97 26.77 -42.00
N ASP A 895 18.56 26.15 -40.89
CA ASP A 895 17.71 24.94 -40.92
C ASP A 895 16.24 25.30 -41.17
N VAL A 896 15.90 25.43 -42.45
CA VAL A 896 14.54 25.69 -42.94
C VAL A 896 13.72 24.39 -42.96
N SER A 897 13.31 23.93 -41.77
CA SER A 897 12.24 22.93 -41.62
C SER A 897 10.88 23.63 -41.63
N ASN A 898 10.34 23.86 -42.85
CA ASN A 898 9.04 24.52 -43.10
C ASN A 898 7.84 23.62 -42.73
N SER A 899 7.68 23.32 -41.44
CA SER A 899 6.47 22.70 -40.90
C SER A 899 6.01 23.45 -39.64
N ASP A 900 4.78 23.97 -39.66
CA ASP A 900 4.13 24.66 -38.54
C ASP A 900 3.68 23.69 -37.41
N SER A 901 4.27 22.49 -37.38
CA SER A 901 4.06 21.49 -36.34
C SER A 901 4.88 21.83 -35.08
N LEU A 902 4.22 21.75 -33.93
CA LEU A 902 4.85 21.85 -32.62
C LEU A 902 5.71 20.62 -32.37
N SER A 903 7.03 20.77 -32.28
CA SER A 903 7.91 19.70 -31.81
C SER A 903 7.98 19.67 -30.29
N GLU A 904 8.32 18.51 -29.71
CA GLU A 904 8.55 18.35 -28.27
C GLU A 904 9.57 19.37 -27.72
N PHE A 905 10.57 19.72 -28.54
CA PHE A 905 11.57 20.71 -28.20
C PHE A 905 11.04 22.15 -28.21
N ASP A 906 10.11 22.50 -29.12
CA ASP A 906 9.42 23.80 -29.06
C ASP A 906 8.56 23.87 -27.79
N LEU A 907 7.89 22.77 -27.41
CA LEU A 907 7.07 22.70 -26.19
C LEU A 907 7.90 22.88 -24.91
N LYS A 908 9.07 22.24 -24.79
CA LYS A 908 10.00 22.45 -23.67
C LYS A 908 10.48 23.91 -23.57
N LYS A 909 10.68 24.58 -24.71
CA LYS A 909 10.98 26.03 -24.73
C LYS A 909 9.80 26.90 -24.31
N ILE A 910 8.58 26.55 -24.68
CA ILE A 910 7.37 27.27 -24.27
C ILE A 910 7.15 27.11 -22.75
N GLN A 911 7.46 25.94 -22.18
CA GLN A 911 7.37 25.68 -20.73
C GLN A 911 8.26 26.62 -19.90
N ILE A 912 9.41 27.08 -20.40
CA ILE A 912 10.28 28.06 -19.71
C ILE A 912 9.50 29.27 -19.19
N ILE A 913 8.47 29.71 -19.94
CA ILE A 913 7.66 30.88 -19.58
C ILE A 913 6.74 30.57 -18.40
N ASP A 914 6.20 29.35 -18.30
CA ASP A 914 5.37 28.96 -17.15
C ASP A 914 6.15 29.02 -15.81
N TRP A 915 7.46 28.82 -15.87
CA TRP A 915 8.35 28.82 -14.70
C TRP A 915 8.68 30.25 -14.28
N LEU A 916 9.01 31.12 -15.24
CA LEU A 916 9.28 32.54 -14.99
C LEU A 916 8.01 33.33 -14.59
N LEU A 917 6.81 32.79 -14.87
CA LEU A 917 5.51 33.33 -14.43
C LEU A 917 5.08 32.84 -13.03
N TYR A 918 5.90 32.01 -12.34
CA TYR A 918 5.56 31.52 -11.00
C TYR A 918 5.74 32.58 -9.90
N ASP A 919 6.74 33.46 -10.03
CA ASP A 919 7.01 34.54 -9.08
C ASP A 919 6.82 35.91 -9.75
N ASP A 920 6.07 36.80 -9.09
CA ASP A 920 5.79 38.15 -9.57
C ASP A 920 7.09 38.95 -9.77
N ASP A 921 8.12 38.71 -8.96
CA ASP A 921 9.42 39.37 -9.06
C ASP A 921 10.22 38.98 -10.34
N GLN A 922 9.87 37.86 -11.00
CA GLN A 922 10.50 37.41 -12.25
C GLN A 922 9.76 37.84 -13.53
N LEU A 923 8.62 38.52 -13.42
CA LEU A 923 7.78 38.91 -14.59
C LEU A 923 8.53 39.73 -15.65
N SER A 924 9.55 40.52 -15.28
CA SER A 924 10.34 41.28 -16.24
C SER A 924 11.23 40.37 -17.10
N GLU A 925 11.79 39.32 -16.51
CA GLU A 925 12.57 38.30 -17.21
C GLU A 925 11.64 37.38 -18.03
N ALA A 926 10.48 37.02 -17.47
CA ALA A 926 9.43 36.28 -18.18
C ALA A 926 9.02 36.98 -19.49
N LEU A 927 8.78 38.30 -19.43
CA LEU A 927 8.45 39.11 -20.59
C LEU A 927 9.62 39.18 -21.59
N ALA A 928 10.84 39.45 -21.14
CA ALA A 928 12.01 39.53 -22.00
C ALA A 928 12.30 38.22 -22.75
N GLN A 929 12.21 37.08 -22.05
CA GLN A 929 12.40 35.75 -22.62
C GLN A 929 11.23 35.32 -23.51
N GLY A 930 9.98 35.63 -23.12
CA GLY A 930 8.80 35.37 -23.94
C GLY A 930 8.86 36.09 -25.29
N LEU A 931 9.24 37.37 -25.29
CA LEU A 931 9.46 38.14 -26.52
C LEU A 931 10.62 37.58 -27.36
N ALA A 932 11.70 37.09 -26.73
CA ALA A 932 12.80 36.43 -27.43
C ALA A 932 12.38 35.12 -28.12
N LEU A 933 11.55 34.30 -27.46
CA LEU A 933 10.98 33.09 -28.06
C LEU A 933 10.01 33.41 -29.19
N ILE A 934 9.15 34.43 -29.04
CA ILE A 934 8.25 34.89 -30.11
C ILE A 934 9.06 35.36 -31.33
N ARG A 935 10.13 36.14 -31.14
CA ARG A 935 11.07 36.51 -32.23
C ARG A 935 11.59 35.26 -32.94
N LEU A 936 12.13 34.30 -32.19
CA LEU A 936 12.75 33.08 -32.73
C LEU A 936 11.75 32.18 -33.49
N PHE A 937 10.52 32.00 -32.99
CA PHE A 937 9.50 31.20 -33.65
C PHE A 937 8.95 31.87 -34.91
N LEU A 938 8.69 33.18 -34.89
CA LEU A 938 8.22 33.91 -36.07
C LEU A 938 9.32 34.04 -37.15
N CYS A 939 10.60 34.18 -36.78
CA CYS A 939 11.71 34.09 -37.74
C CYS A 939 11.81 32.70 -38.42
N ARG A 940 11.27 31.65 -37.81
CA ARG A 940 11.20 30.28 -38.34
C ARG A 940 9.82 29.92 -38.93
N ASN A 941 8.94 30.91 -39.15
CA ASN A 941 7.58 30.74 -39.66
C ASN A 941 6.67 29.79 -38.83
N LYS A 942 6.96 29.58 -37.53
CA LYS A 942 6.10 28.78 -36.63
C LYS A 942 5.09 29.69 -35.91
N TYR A 943 3.93 29.90 -36.52
CA TYR A 943 2.91 30.81 -35.97
C TYR A 943 2.28 30.24 -34.69
N LEU A 944 1.91 28.96 -34.71
CA LEU A 944 1.24 28.32 -33.57
C LEU A 944 2.12 28.31 -32.31
N ALA A 945 3.42 28.08 -32.47
CA ALA A 945 4.38 28.15 -31.36
C ALA A 945 4.48 29.57 -30.77
N ALA A 946 4.55 30.60 -31.63
CA ALA A 946 4.62 31.99 -31.20
C ALA A 946 3.33 32.46 -30.51
N SER A 947 2.16 32.08 -31.05
CA SER A 947 0.85 32.37 -30.45
C SER A 947 0.70 31.71 -29.08
N ASN A 948 1.13 30.45 -28.93
CA ASN A 948 1.13 29.74 -27.64
C ASN A 948 1.99 30.44 -26.56
N VAL A 949 3.15 31.02 -26.92
CA VAL A 949 3.94 31.85 -25.99
C VAL A 949 3.19 33.12 -25.63
N PHE A 950 2.61 33.82 -26.61
CA PHE A 950 1.91 35.08 -26.37
C PHE A 950 0.66 34.89 -25.50
N MET A 951 -0.11 33.83 -25.70
CA MET A 951 -1.29 33.50 -24.89
C MET A 951 -0.98 33.11 -23.44
N LYS A 952 0.25 32.64 -23.15
CA LYS A 952 0.71 32.37 -21.78
C LYS A 952 1.06 33.63 -20.99
N LEU A 953 1.43 34.72 -21.65
CA LEU A 953 1.76 35.98 -20.99
C LEU A 953 0.48 36.66 -20.43
N PRO A 954 0.44 37.06 -19.15
CA PRO A 954 -0.71 37.75 -18.58
C PRO A 954 -1.07 39.02 -19.36
N ARG A 955 -2.35 39.19 -19.73
CA ARG A 955 -2.83 40.36 -20.50
C ARG A 955 -2.63 41.69 -19.76
N ASN A 956 -2.48 41.65 -18.44
CA ASN A 956 -2.21 42.76 -17.55
C ASN A 956 -0.73 42.91 -17.15
N ILE A 957 0.20 42.14 -17.75
CA ILE A 957 1.63 42.13 -17.38
C ILE A 957 2.26 43.53 -17.39
N LEU A 958 1.91 44.37 -18.36
CA LEU A 958 2.40 45.76 -18.43
C LEU A 958 1.95 46.60 -17.24
N HIS A 959 0.73 46.40 -16.72
CA HIS A 959 0.22 47.11 -15.56
C HIS A 959 0.94 46.66 -14.27
N ILE A 960 1.14 45.36 -14.11
CA ILE A 960 1.86 44.78 -12.96
C ILE A 960 3.30 45.28 -12.92
N LEU A 961 4.02 45.19 -14.05
CA LEU A 961 5.40 45.65 -14.17
C LEU A 961 5.53 47.17 -13.93
N LEU A 962 4.61 47.98 -14.46
CA LEU A 962 4.62 49.43 -14.21
C LEU A 962 4.39 49.76 -12.73
N ASP A 963 3.57 49.00 -12.01
CA ASP A 963 3.33 49.22 -10.59
C ASP A 963 4.47 48.71 -9.69
N GLN A 964 5.05 47.54 -10.00
CA GLN A 964 6.28 47.06 -9.35
C GLN A 964 7.45 48.05 -9.55
N TRP A 965 7.58 48.61 -10.74
CA TRP A 965 8.63 49.57 -11.06
C TRP A 965 8.46 50.89 -10.29
N LYS A 966 7.23 51.43 -10.23
CA LYS A 966 6.89 52.60 -9.37
C LYS A 966 7.20 52.33 -7.89
N ARG A 967 6.92 51.11 -7.39
CA ARG A 967 7.19 50.72 -5.99
C ARG A 967 8.68 50.60 -5.67
N SER A 968 9.49 50.09 -6.61
CA SER A 968 10.91 49.81 -6.38
C SER A 968 11.86 50.99 -6.62
N LYS A 969 11.54 51.91 -7.54
CA LYS A 969 12.41 53.04 -7.91
C LYS A 969 11.78 54.44 -7.78
N GLY A 970 10.49 54.52 -7.43
CA GLY A 970 9.76 55.79 -7.33
C GLY A 970 9.54 56.47 -8.69
N ASN A 971 9.26 57.78 -8.66
CA ASN A 971 8.94 58.59 -9.86
C ASN A 971 10.18 58.96 -10.72
N THR A 972 11.15 58.06 -10.87
CA THR A 972 12.23 58.23 -11.87
C THR A 972 11.69 58.08 -13.30
N ALA A 973 12.51 58.37 -14.32
CA ALA A 973 12.18 58.06 -15.71
C ALA A 973 12.43 56.57 -16.03
N THR A 974 11.63 55.98 -16.92
CA THR A 974 11.72 54.57 -17.32
C THR A 974 13.06 54.25 -18.00
N SER A 975 13.58 53.02 -17.82
CA SER A 975 14.80 52.60 -18.55
C SER A 975 14.51 52.48 -20.05
N ALA A 976 15.48 52.87 -20.88
CA ALA A 976 15.43 52.74 -22.33
C ALA A 976 15.14 51.28 -22.76
N ASP A 977 15.72 50.30 -22.06
CA ASP A 977 15.47 48.86 -22.28
C ASP A 977 14.00 48.51 -22.07
N PHE A 978 13.40 49.04 -21.00
CA PHE A 978 12.04 48.73 -20.58
C PHE A 978 11.01 49.36 -21.54
N GLU A 979 11.23 50.59 -22.00
CA GLU A 979 10.39 51.21 -23.03
C GLU A 979 10.45 50.45 -24.38
N ASN A 980 11.64 49.98 -24.75
CA ASN A 980 11.82 49.15 -25.94
C ASN A 980 11.11 47.79 -25.82
N VAL A 981 11.16 47.15 -24.65
CA VAL A 981 10.42 45.90 -24.34
C VAL A 981 8.91 46.13 -24.38
N ILE A 982 8.39 47.24 -23.82
CA ILE A 982 6.97 47.60 -23.89
C ILE A 982 6.54 47.80 -25.36
N LYS A 983 7.29 48.58 -26.15
CA LYS A 983 6.95 48.81 -27.56
C LYS A 983 6.95 47.51 -28.35
N GLU A 984 7.90 46.62 -28.07
CA GLU A 984 8.00 45.29 -28.70
C GLU A 984 6.81 44.38 -28.36
N TYR A 985 6.38 44.32 -27.10
CA TYR A 985 5.15 43.60 -26.72
C TYR A 985 3.91 44.16 -27.43
N LEU A 986 3.77 45.49 -27.50
CA LEU A 986 2.65 46.14 -28.20
C LEU A 986 2.68 45.87 -29.71
N CYS A 987 3.86 45.78 -30.33
CA CYS A 987 4.02 45.40 -31.74
C CYS A 987 3.52 43.97 -31.98
N PHE A 988 3.85 43.01 -31.10
CA PHE A 988 3.35 41.64 -31.22
C PHE A 988 1.85 41.53 -30.92
N SER A 989 1.33 42.24 -29.90
CA SER A 989 -0.11 42.30 -29.62
C SER A 989 -0.90 42.75 -30.85
N ALA A 990 -0.48 43.85 -31.49
CA ALA A 990 -1.13 44.34 -32.69
C ALA A 990 -1.03 43.33 -33.85
N TYR A 991 0.09 42.63 -34.00
CA TYR A 991 0.30 41.60 -35.03
C TYR A 991 -0.63 40.39 -34.85
N PHE A 992 -0.70 39.81 -33.65
CA PHE A 992 -1.59 38.69 -33.34
C PHE A 992 -3.06 39.11 -33.45
N GLU A 993 -3.46 40.26 -32.89
CA GLU A 993 -4.82 40.82 -33.04
C GLU A 993 -5.23 41.00 -34.52
N ALA A 994 -4.30 41.38 -35.40
CA ALA A 994 -4.56 41.54 -36.83
C ALA A 994 -4.67 40.22 -37.58
N ARG A 995 -3.87 39.22 -37.18
CA ARG A 995 -3.88 37.90 -37.78
C ARG A 995 -5.11 37.11 -37.37
N ASP A 996 -5.42 37.07 -36.07
CA ASP A 996 -6.59 36.37 -35.53
C ASP A 996 -7.89 36.97 -36.11
N ALA A 997 -8.01 38.31 -36.22
CA ALA A 997 -9.16 38.96 -36.84
C ALA A 997 -9.31 38.63 -38.35
N PHE A 998 -8.20 38.42 -39.07
CA PHE A 998 -8.24 37.95 -40.46
C PHE A 998 -8.68 36.47 -40.53
N ASP A 999 -8.15 35.60 -39.67
CA ASP A 999 -8.47 34.18 -39.67
C ASP A 999 -9.93 33.93 -39.21
N ASP A 1000 -10.48 34.75 -38.30
CA ASP A 1000 -11.91 34.83 -37.96
C ASP A 1000 -12.78 35.19 -39.19
N TRP A 1001 -12.42 36.29 -39.88
CA TRP A 1001 -13.10 36.69 -41.12
C TRP A 1001 -13.04 35.59 -42.18
N PHE A 1002 -11.87 34.99 -42.41
CA PHE A 1002 -11.64 33.96 -43.41
C PHE A 1002 -12.51 32.73 -43.13
N THR A 1003 -12.53 32.29 -41.87
CA THR A 1003 -13.37 31.17 -41.41
C THR A 1003 -14.85 31.47 -41.62
N TYR A 1004 -15.31 32.67 -41.24
CA TYR A 1004 -16.70 33.08 -41.41
C TYR A 1004 -17.11 33.17 -42.90
N TYR A 1005 -16.23 33.74 -43.74
CA TYR A 1005 -16.48 33.97 -45.16
C TYR A 1005 -16.59 32.66 -45.96
N TYR A 1006 -15.69 31.70 -45.73
CA TYR A 1006 -15.68 30.45 -46.49
C TYR A 1006 -16.58 29.35 -45.91
N GLN A 1007 -16.79 29.29 -44.59
CA GLN A 1007 -17.55 28.19 -43.96
C GLN A 1007 -19.02 28.51 -43.69
N LYS A 1008 -19.40 29.78 -43.50
CA LYS A 1008 -20.77 30.17 -43.10
C LYS A 1008 -21.60 30.86 -44.19
N LYS A 1009 -21.09 30.92 -45.42
CA LYS A 1009 -21.79 31.51 -46.56
C LYS A 1009 -23.02 30.68 -46.95
N PRO A 1010 -24.25 31.24 -46.93
CA PRO A 1010 -25.45 30.50 -47.31
C PRO A 1010 -25.38 29.98 -48.76
N HIS A 1011 -26.00 28.83 -49.01
CA HIS A 1011 -26.06 28.21 -50.34
C HIS A 1011 -27.44 28.41 -50.97
N PRO A 1012 -27.52 28.67 -52.29
CA PRO A 1012 -28.81 28.90 -52.95
C PRO A 1012 -29.69 27.65 -52.88
N PRO A 1013 -31.01 27.80 -52.62
CA PRO A 1013 -31.93 26.67 -52.59
C PRO A 1013 -32.00 26.00 -53.98
N GLN A 1014 -32.01 24.66 -53.99
CA GLN A 1014 -32.13 23.89 -55.23
C GLN A 1014 -33.51 24.09 -55.84
N SER A 1015 -33.56 24.32 -57.16
CA SER A 1015 -34.82 24.42 -57.92
C SER A 1015 -35.61 23.12 -57.83
N PRO A 1016 -36.93 23.14 -57.54
CA PRO A 1016 -37.75 21.94 -57.52
C PRO A 1016 -37.82 21.30 -58.91
N PHE A 1017 -37.86 19.96 -58.95
CA PHE A 1017 -37.89 19.19 -60.21
C PHE A 1017 -39.28 19.05 -60.85
N ASN A 1018 -40.35 19.48 -60.17
CA ASN A 1018 -41.75 19.41 -60.63
C ASN A 1018 -42.47 20.73 -60.30
N ASN A 1019 -43.21 21.26 -61.28
CA ASN A 1019 -44.00 22.49 -61.14
C ASN A 1019 -45.40 22.18 -60.58
N ASP A 1020 -45.49 21.96 -59.26
CA ASP A 1020 -46.74 21.96 -58.51
C ASP A 1020 -46.87 23.28 -57.73
N PHE A 1021 -48.07 23.87 -57.67
CA PHE A 1021 -48.31 25.16 -56.97
C PHE A 1021 -47.86 25.18 -55.50
N ILE A 1022 -47.91 24.04 -54.80
CA ILE A 1022 -47.41 23.91 -53.43
C ILE A 1022 -45.87 23.92 -53.37
N SER A 1023 -45.21 23.36 -54.40
CA SER A 1023 -43.76 23.44 -54.57
C SER A 1023 -43.31 24.89 -54.79
N ASP A 1024 -44.07 25.65 -55.58
CA ASP A 1024 -43.76 27.05 -55.89
C ASP A 1024 -43.78 27.91 -54.62
N VAL A 1025 -44.84 27.84 -53.81
CA VAL A 1025 -44.94 28.57 -52.52
C VAL A 1025 -43.82 28.16 -51.54
N VAL A 1026 -43.51 26.86 -51.42
CA VAL A 1026 -42.40 26.39 -50.57
C VAL A 1026 -41.03 26.84 -51.13
N SER A 1027 -40.91 27.03 -52.45
CA SER A 1027 -39.70 27.60 -53.06
C SER A 1027 -39.58 29.10 -52.78
N GLU A 1028 -40.68 29.85 -52.81
CA GLU A 1028 -40.72 31.28 -52.45
C GLU A 1028 -40.38 31.49 -50.97
N GLU A 1029 -40.91 30.67 -50.06
CA GLU A 1029 -40.54 30.70 -48.64
C GLU A 1029 -39.05 30.40 -48.43
N ARG A 1030 -38.50 29.39 -49.11
CA ARG A 1030 -37.06 29.06 -49.05
C ARG A 1030 -36.17 30.15 -49.65
N ILE A 1031 -36.62 30.82 -50.71
CA ILE A 1031 -35.90 31.97 -51.30
C ILE A 1031 -35.94 33.16 -50.33
N SER A 1032 -37.07 33.41 -49.67
CA SER A 1032 -37.20 34.45 -48.64
C SER A 1032 -36.29 34.18 -47.44
N GLU A 1033 -36.27 32.94 -46.93
CA GLU A 1033 -35.39 32.54 -45.83
C GLU A 1033 -33.90 32.60 -46.23
N PHE A 1034 -33.55 32.14 -47.44
CA PHE A 1034 -32.19 32.26 -47.99
C PHE A 1034 -31.76 33.73 -48.10
N ASN A 1035 -32.61 34.62 -48.62
CA ASN A 1035 -32.30 36.05 -48.73
C ASN A 1035 -32.05 36.67 -47.34
N LYS A 1036 -32.87 36.33 -46.34
CA LYS A 1036 -32.67 36.79 -44.95
C LYS A 1036 -31.38 36.24 -44.33
N GLN A 1037 -31.02 34.99 -44.61
CA GLN A 1037 -29.74 34.41 -44.19
C GLN A 1037 -28.55 35.07 -44.91
N MET A 1038 -28.71 35.44 -46.18
CA MET A 1038 -27.70 36.18 -46.96
C MET A 1038 -27.49 37.60 -46.44
N GLU A 1039 -28.56 38.35 -46.15
CA GLU A 1039 -28.50 39.70 -45.57
C GLU A 1039 -27.77 39.66 -44.21
N THR A 1040 -28.20 38.79 -43.29
CA THR A 1040 -27.56 38.65 -41.97
C THR A 1040 -26.12 38.15 -42.05
N TRP A 1041 -25.78 37.29 -43.01
CA TRP A 1041 -24.39 36.91 -43.27
C TRP A 1041 -23.57 38.08 -43.83
N GLN A 1042 -24.13 38.91 -44.72
CA GLN A 1042 -23.46 40.11 -45.27
C GLN A 1042 -23.15 41.13 -44.16
N GLU A 1043 -24.12 41.50 -43.33
CA GLU A 1043 -23.92 42.46 -42.22
C GLU A 1043 -22.80 42.01 -41.25
N ILE A 1044 -22.80 40.74 -40.87
CA ILE A 1044 -21.80 40.18 -39.96
C ILE A 1044 -20.43 40.07 -40.66
N MET A 1045 -20.41 39.68 -41.93
CA MET A 1045 -19.19 39.60 -42.74
C MET A 1045 -18.54 40.98 -42.91
N GLU A 1046 -19.32 42.04 -43.15
CA GLU A 1046 -18.83 43.42 -43.21
C GLU A 1046 -18.25 43.89 -41.87
N SER A 1047 -18.85 43.52 -40.75
CA SER A 1047 -18.31 43.80 -39.41
C SER A 1047 -16.95 43.11 -39.18
N TYR A 1048 -16.81 41.83 -39.54
CA TYR A 1048 -15.53 41.13 -39.49
C TYR A 1048 -14.50 41.73 -40.46
N GLN A 1049 -14.90 42.06 -41.69
CA GLN A 1049 -14.07 42.69 -42.72
C GLN A 1049 -13.51 44.03 -42.24
N LEU A 1050 -14.35 44.90 -41.68
CA LEU A 1050 -13.93 46.19 -41.14
C LEU A 1050 -13.01 46.02 -39.92
N THR A 1051 -13.30 45.05 -39.04
CA THR A 1051 -12.47 44.75 -37.88
C THR A 1051 -11.08 44.27 -38.30
N ALA A 1052 -10.99 43.26 -39.18
CA ALA A 1052 -9.74 42.74 -39.71
C ALA A 1052 -8.94 43.82 -40.45
N LYS A 1053 -9.59 44.61 -41.31
CA LYS A 1053 -8.98 45.76 -41.99
C LYS A 1053 -8.34 46.72 -40.99
N ASN A 1054 -9.12 47.21 -40.01
CA ASN A 1054 -8.65 48.20 -39.05
C ASN A 1054 -7.49 47.67 -38.19
N LYS A 1055 -7.50 46.38 -37.83
CA LYS A 1055 -6.41 45.74 -37.09
C LYS A 1055 -5.14 45.59 -37.94
N ILE A 1056 -5.25 45.18 -39.21
CA ILE A 1056 -4.09 45.10 -40.11
C ILE A 1056 -3.53 46.50 -40.38
N GLU A 1057 -4.37 47.50 -40.67
CA GLU A 1057 -3.94 48.89 -40.85
C GLU A 1057 -3.23 49.45 -39.60
N LYS A 1058 -3.68 49.10 -38.38
CA LYS A 1058 -2.99 49.44 -37.11
C LYS A 1058 -1.56 48.88 -37.01
N VAL A 1059 -1.26 47.74 -37.63
CA VAL A 1059 0.10 47.16 -37.69
C VAL A 1059 0.95 47.87 -38.74
N LEU A 1060 0.39 48.14 -39.92
CA LEU A 1060 1.09 48.81 -41.02
C LEU A 1060 1.41 50.28 -40.68
N LEU A 1061 0.51 50.95 -39.95
CA LEU A 1061 0.59 52.36 -39.55
C LEU A 1061 0.99 52.52 -38.07
N PHE A 1062 1.72 51.56 -37.50
CA PHE A 1062 2.09 51.57 -36.09
C PHE A 1062 2.97 52.79 -35.73
N GLU A 1063 2.66 53.46 -34.61
CA GLU A 1063 3.33 54.71 -34.22
C GLU A 1063 4.85 54.52 -34.00
N GLY A 1064 5.65 55.31 -34.73
CA GLY A 1064 7.12 55.15 -34.76
C GLY A 1064 7.58 53.84 -35.40
N GLY A 1065 6.75 53.21 -36.22
CA GLY A 1065 7.04 52.01 -37.00
C GLY A 1065 7.01 50.70 -36.22
N TRP A 1066 6.42 49.68 -36.84
CA TRP A 1066 6.33 48.31 -36.29
C TRP A 1066 7.71 47.66 -36.18
N MET A 1067 7.98 47.06 -35.01
CA MET A 1067 9.23 46.38 -34.65
C MET A 1067 10.52 47.23 -34.81
N LEU A 1068 10.40 48.56 -34.68
CA LEU A 1068 11.53 49.47 -34.49
C LEU A 1068 11.67 49.86 -33.01
N ASP A 1069 12.88 49.85 -32.45
CA ASP A 1069 13.13 50.36 -31.10
C ASP A 1069 13.07 51.90 -31.06
N ARG A 1070 12.87 52.47 -29.86
CA ARG A 1070 12.93 53.92 -29.62
C ARG A 1070 14.36 54.40 -29.33
N TYR A 1071 15.12 53.55 -28.66
CA TYR A 1071 16.52 53.79 -28.30
C TYR A 1071 17.37 52.64 -28.82
N ASP A 1072 18.55 52.92 -29.37
CA ASP A 1072 19.50 51.87 -29.76
C ASP A 1072 20.20 51.31 -28.51
N LEU A 1073 20.26 49.98 -28.42
CA LEU A 1073 20.85 49.24 -27.30
C LEU A 1073 22.12 48.48 -27.70
N GLY A 1074 22.52 48.53 -28.99
CA GLY A 1074 23.73 47.84 -29.48
C GLY A 1074 23.62 46.32 -29.65
N ASP A 1075 22.46 45.71 -29.38
CA ASP A 1075 22.21 44.28 -29.62
C ASP A 1075 21.98 43.99 -31.11
N VAL A 1076 23.08 43.64 -31.79
CA VAL A 1076 23.11 43.35 -33.24
C VAL A 1076 22.20 42.19 -33.63
N GLU A 1077 22.09 41.15 -32.79
CA GLU A 1077 21.29 39.96 -33.12
C GLU A 1077 19.79 40.22 -32.93
N ARG A 1078 19.39 40.94 -31.86
CA ARG A 1078 18.01 41.41 -31.70
C ARG A 1078 17.61 42.36 -32.84
N ALA A 1079 18.49 43.27 -33.25
CA ALA A 1079 18.24 44.15 -34.40
C ALA A 1079 18.04 43.35 -35.70
N ARG A 1080 18.92 42.37 -35.98
CA ARG A 1080 18.83 41.50 -37.16
C ARG A 1080 17.54 40.66 -37.18
N GLN A 1081 17.13 40.11 -36.03
CA GLN A 1081 15.86 39.38 -35.90
C GLN A 1081 14.67 40.29 -36.20
N LYS A 1082 14.64 41.50 -35.63
CA LYS A 1082 13.56 42.47 -35.88
C LYS A 1082 13.47 42.88 -37.35
N GLU A 1083 14.59 43.11 -38.01
CA GLU A 1083 14.59 43.42 -39.45
C GLU A 1083 14.04 42.25 -40.28
N LEU A 1084 14.43 41.01 -39.99
CA LEU A 1084 13.91 39.82 -40.66
C LEU A 1084 12.40 39.67 -40.45
N LEU A 1085 11.90 39.91 -39.23
CA LEU A 1085 10.45 39.91 -38.95
C LEU A 1085 9.73 41.00 -39.76
N ARG A 1086 10.28 42.21 -39.86
CA ARG A 1086 9.69 43.29 -40.68
C ARG A 1086 9.61 42.92 -42.16
N ARG A 1087 10.66 42.27 -42.71
CA ARG A 1087 10.68 41.79 -44.10
C ARG A 1087 9.71 40.63 -44.36
N ASN A 1088 9.45 39.76 -43.38
CA ASN A 1088 8.54 38.61 -43.56
C ASN A 1088 7.07 38.96 -43.26
N CYS A 1089 6.81 39.66 -42.15
CA CYS A 1089 5.45 39.89 -41.65
C CYS A 1089 4.71 41.02 -42.37
N ILE A 1090 5.39 42.13 -42.69
CA ILE A 1090 4.73 43.32 -43.29
C ILE A 1090 4.24 43.04 -44.73
N PRO A 1091 5.05 42.47 -45.65
CA PRO A 1091 4.55 42.09 -46.97
C PRO A 1091 3.41 41.07 -46.91
N ASN A 1092 3.50 40.08 -46.02
CA ASN A 1092 2.45 39.09 -45.81
C ASN A 1092 1.12 39.74 -45.38
N LEU A 1093 1.13 40.60 -44.36
CA LEU A 1093 -0.06 41.35 -43.93
C LEU A 1093 -0.66 42.22 -45.05
N CYS A 1094 0.17 42.87 -45.88
CA CYS A 1094 -0.31 43.60 -47.05
C CYS A 1094 -0.99 42.68 -48.08
N PHE A 1095 -0.49 41.46 -48.30
CA PHE A 1095 -1.14 40.48 -49.19
C PHE A 1095 -2.45 39.92 -48.60
N LEU A 1096 -2.53 39.71 -47.27
CA LEU A 1096 -3.76 39.33 -46.59
C LEU A 1096 -4.83 40.42 -46.69
N LEU A 1097 -4.45 41.68 -46.42
CA LEU A 1097 -5.33 42.85 -46.58
C LEU A 1097 -5.82 42.99 -48.02
N TYR A 1098 -4.96 42.74 -49.01
CA TYR A 1098 -5.36 42.71 -50.41
C TYR A 1098 -6.37 41.59 -50.71
N SER A 1099 -6.17 40.36 -50.20
CA SER A 1099 -7.14 39.27 -50.39
C SER A 1099 -8.48 39.63 -49.75
N LEU A 1100 -8.47 40.05 -48.48
CA LEU A 1100 -9.66 40.47 -47.73
C LEU A 1100 -10.50 41.50 -48.50
N LEU A 1101 -9.85 42.52 -49.07
CA LEU A 1101 -10.53 43.56 -49.84
C LEU A 1101 -10.97 43.08 -51.24
N LYS A 1102 -10.19 42.22 -51.92
CA LYS A 1102 -10.54 41.64 -53.23
C LYS A 1102 -11.75 40.70 -53.11
N ASP A 1103 -11.74 39.81 -52.12
CA ASP A 1103 -12.76 38.77 -51.93
C ASP A 1103 -14.09 39.37 -51.46
N CYS A 1104 -14.04 40.47 -50.69
CA CYS A 1104 -15.22 41.28 -50.33
C CYS A 1104 -15.66 42.27 -51.43
N GLY A 1105 -14.96 42.35 -52.57
CA GLY A 1105 -15.33 43.22 -53.69
C GLY A 1105 -14.96 44.71 -53.55
N TYR A 1106 -14.19 45.10 -52.54
CA TYR A 1106 -13.75 46.48 -52.28
C TYR A 1106 -12.52 46.89 -53.13
N TYR A 1107 -12.58 46.67 -54.45
CA TYR A 1107 -11.42 46.79 -55.34
C TYR A 1107 -10.75 48.19 -55.35
N HIS A 1108 -11.51 49.28 -55.20
CA HIS A 1108 -10.94 50.63 -55.03
C HIS A 1108 -10.03 50.72 -53.79
N ASN A 1109 -10.38 50.06 -52.69
CA ASN A 1109 -9.54 50.02 -51.50
C ASN A 1109 -8.29 49.14 -51.70
N CYS A 1110 -8.33 48.12 -52.57
CA CYS A 1110 -7.14 47.36 -52.96
C CYS A 1110 -6.08 48.25 -53.64
N LEU A 1111 -6.49 49.22 -54.46
CA LEU A 1111 -5.57 50.18 -55.09
C LEU A 1111 -4.96 51.13 -54.06
N ARG A 1112 -5.73 51.53 -53.04
CA ARG A 1112 -5.24 52.38 -51.93
C ARG A 1112 -4.13 51.73 -51.09
N ILE A 1113 -3.96 50.40 -51.14
CA ILE A 1113 -2.80 49.72 -50.52
C ILE A 1113 -1.48 50.22 -51.12
N ALA A 1114 -1.45 50.61 -52.41
CA ALA A 1114 -0.25 51.19 -53.02
C ALA A 1114 0.20 52.45 -52.27
N ASN A 1115 -0.74 53.32 -51.92
CA ASN A 1115 -0.48 54.56 -51.19
C ASN A 1115 0.02 54.28 -49.76
N LEU A 1116 -0.47 53.20 -49.11
CA LEU A 1116 0.04 52.77 -47.80
C LEU A 1116 1.49 52.25 -47.89
N VAL A 1117 1.81 51.46 -48.93
CA VAL A 1117 3.15 50.89 -49.10
C VAL A 1117 4.19 51.94 -49.51
N VAL A 1118 3.81 52.90 -50.35
CA VAL A 1118 4.67 53.98 -50.86
C VAL A 1118 4.78 55.16 -49.88
N CYS A 1119 3.97 55.22 -48.81
CA CYS A 1119 3.97 56.33 -47.85
C CYS A 1119 5.36 56.61 -47.26
N GLU A 1120 5.87 57.82 -47.45
CA GLU A 1120 7.19 58.27 -46.96
C GLU A 1120 7.29 58.31 -45.43
N ASP A 1121 6.17 58.39 -44.71
CA ASP A 1121 6.18 58.39 -43.24
C ASP A 1121 6.55 57.01 -42.65
N TYR A 1122 6.25 55.92 -43.38
CA TYR A 1122 6.45 54.54 -42.92
C TYR A 1122 7.44 53.73 -43.77
N LYS A 1123 7.68 54.15 -45.02
CA LYS A 1123 8.65 53.59 -45.99
C LYS A 1123 8.56 52.07 -46.17
N LEU A 1124 7.33 51.54 -46.11
CA LEU A 1124 7.08 50.10 -46.12
C LEU A 1124 7.64 49.43 -47.39
N TYR A 1125 7.64 50.14 -48.53
CA TYR A 1125 8.23 49.69 -49.79
C TYR A 1125 9.69 49.18 -49.68
N GLN A 1126 10.47 49.64 -48.69
CA GLN A 1126 11.85 49.18 -48.46
C GLN A 1126 11.94 47.76 -47.87
N LEU A 1127 10.84 47.24 -47.32
CA LEU A 1127 10.76 45.91 -46.71
C LEU A 1127 10.38 44.81 -47.71
N PHE A 1128 9.85 45.18 -48.89
CA PHE A 1128 9.44 44.23 -49.92
C PHE A 1128 10.62 43.88 -50.84
N THR A 1129 10.70 42.62 -51.25
CA THR A 1129 11.57 42.22 -52.36
C THR A 1129 11.01 42.71 -53.71
N THR A 1130 11.88 42.82 -54.72
CA THR A 1130 11.48 43.19 -56.09
C THR A 1130 10.42 42.24 -56.67
N GLN A 1131 10.46 40.97 -56.29
CA GLN A 1131 9.47 39.97 -56.70
C GLN A 1131 8.09 40.23 -56.04
N GLU A 1132 8.07 40.59 -54.76
CA GLU A 1132 6.82 40.89 -54.04
C GLU A 1132 6.20 42.21 -54.50
N LEU A 1133 6.99 43.25 -54.78
CA LEU A 1133 6.48 44.47 -55.41
C LEU A 1133 5.88 44.19 -56.79
N THR A 1134 6.56 43.36 -57.60
CA THR A 1134 6.03 42.92 -58.91
C THR A 1134 4.72 42.15 -58.75
N LYS A 1135 4.64 41.25 -57.76
CA LYS A 1135 3.41 40.51 -57.42
C LYS A 1135 2.29 41.46 -56.98
N LEU A 1136 2.57 42.44 -56.13
CA LEU A 1136 1.59 43.43 -55.67
C LEU A 1136 1.03 44.26 -56.83
N ILE A 1137 1.87 44.71 -57.76
CA ILE A 1137 1.46 45.44 -58.97
C ILE A 1137 0.61 44.54 -59.89
N CYS A 1138 1.00 43.28 -60.09
CA CYS A 1138 0.21 42.31 -60.86
C CYS A 1138 -1.17 42.07 -60.24
N LEU A 1139 -1.25 41.94 -58.91
CA LEU A 1139 -2.50 41.81 -58.17
C LEU A 1139 -3.36 43.07 -58.32
N MET A 1140 -2.80 44.27 -58.11
CA MET A 1140 -3.54 45.52 -58.33
C MET A 1140 -4.12 45.62 -59.75
N ARG A 1141 -3.37 45.19 -60.77
CA ARG A 1141 -3.88 45.10 -62.15
C ARG A 1141 -5.09 44.17 -62.27
N GLU A 1142 -5.12 43.02 -61.61
CA GLU A 1142 -6.32 42.16 -61.57
C GLU A 1142 -7.53 42.90 -60.98
N SER A 1143 -7.33 43.64 -59.89
CA SER A 1143 -8.41 44.47 -59.31
C SER A 1143 -8.92 45.54 -60.29
N THR A 1144 -8.03 46.22 -61.03
CA THR A 1144 -8.46 47.20 -62.06
C THR A 1144 -9.25 46.59 -63.20
N ILE A 1145 -8.95 45.33 -63.58
CA ILE A 1145 -9.69 44.60 -64.61
C ILE A 1145 -11.09 44.24 -64.09
N LEU A 1146 -11.19 43.67 -62.89
CA LEU A 1146 -12.48 43.34 -62.25
C LEU A 1146 -13.39 44.55 -62.04
N MET A 1147 -12.81 45.73 -61.78
CA MET A 1147 -13.55 47.00 -61.74
C MET A 1147 -14.07 47.43 -63.12
N SER A 1148 -13.22 47.33 -64.15
CA SER A 1148 -13.60 47.65 -65.53
C SER A 1148 -14.69 46.71 -66.07
N GLU A 1149 -14.72 45.44 -65.64
CA GLU A 1149 -15.76 44.47 -66.01
C GLU A 1149 -17.14 44.83 -65.42
N ARG A 1150 -17.17 45.41 -64.21
CA ARG A 1150 -18.42 45.88 -63.57
C ARG A 1150 -18.96 47.20 -64.12
N LYS A 1151 -18.16 47.96 -64.87
CA LYS A 1151 -18.49 49.29 -65.44
C LYS A 1151 -18.83 50.38 -64.40
N GLU A 1152 -18.50 50.18 -63.13
CA GLU A 1152 -18.83 51.11 -62.03
C GLU A 1152 -17.86 52.31 -61.96
N SER A 1153 -16.66 52.19 -62.53
CA SER A 1153 -15.58 53.19 -62.43
C SER A 1153 -14.55 53.08 -63.56
N ASP A 1154 -13.63 54.05 -63.64
CA ASP A 1154 -12.42 54.00 -64.45
C ASP A 1154 -11.37 53.02 -63.87
N TYR A 1155 -10.22 52.89 -64.54
CA TYR A 1155 -9.11 52.01 -64.15
C TYR A 1155 -8.43 52.39 -62.82
N LEU A 1156 -8.71 53.58 -62.25
CA LEU A 1156 -8.20 54.02 -60.94
C LEU A 1156 -9.30 54.05 -59.87
N GLY A 1157 -10.55 53.77 -60.23
CA GLY A 1157 -11.69 53.72 -59.34
C GLY A 1157 -12.45 55.03 -59.16
N TYR A 1158 -12.22 56.02 -60.02
CA TYR A 1158 -13.07 57.21 -60.09
C TYR A 1158 -14.33 56.91 -60.91
N PRO A 1159 -15.49 57.49 -60.57
CA PRO A 1159 -16.70 57.32 -61.39
C PRO A 1159 -16.44 57.82 -62.81
N MET A 1160 -16.79 57.00 -63.81
CA MET A 1160 -16.78 57.41 -65.21
C MET A 1160 -17.80 58.54 -65.41
N LEU A 1161 -17.36 59.68 -65.95
CA LEU A 1161 -18.20 60.84 -66.29
C LEU A 1161 -19.06 60.59 -67.54
#